data_AF-A0A8H6PH68-F1
#
_entry.id   AF-A0A8H6PH68-F1
#
_cell.length_a   1.000
_cell.length_b   1.000
_cell.length_c   1.000
_cell.angle_alpha   90.00
_cell.angle_beta   90.00
_cell.angle_gamma   90.00
#
_symmetry.space_group_name_H-M   'P 1'
#
loop_
_entity.id
_entity.type
_entity.pdbx_description
1 polymer ?
#
loop_
_entity_poly.entity_id
_entity_poly.type
_entity_poly.pdbx_seq_one_letter_code
_entity_poly.pdbx_strand_id
1 'polypeptide(L)'
;MSAPPTAPALSLEASLYLFHHVFLPPKLPQSDDYDAGCELILLDSVINTLQKFRALVPNQHRQVLGPVITMVARLREICGSHGDVSEGKLKEALQKLDTEGGVLPVHVRCQNAAVLMTRNDNAIHVEAFELSPQNEAVNSTVGRLQRQFPGPSFMLDRTTFNAPGLQDTIAQTLATMSHQSVAGTKPKVKKARQEHDEDRDTTNPKMVTEFLAAFLRPCAAVFDGLQIQKNTREEVLWLDSRFPWRRSPLWLLVRVALQVILRRLCRRDGISDDIYKHYMVYYMSSILNDCLKKTMSDEQFYLMNAKIARRLHKLDLSHLPAWFPFVQNVLQEANASILKNWRGIMAQSGLRHDKDPLAKLNFGKDIYCLLPDLDKWLEALDKRQHCSSSAAFQPCTGLLEFEKTELPLSLNTSDPDYELLNLAAFEDWVRFNLDSWLEVHLSGEDTCQQLDNLIKHYYGVASPLYSRNPEAVSVMLLTILELWIACDKWAFSIHPLLGDYDNCIPMDMFESLVLPYRSQMERLARAEDYMNQRRQRLRFPESSIFQDFGTQSCFSVRFFDQSIEHQNLLAEIEDRARSERTQKQLELGQKHQRYRELYALADQLECTYYEVIPDPRFDLTESRHSPNCQRCAYKTEAESIKIDIHEWPLPTNPLQAKTTVFELNVPRSFASWRDTTIFFLLTVLRLAYFPKEQPRARHQLQTYSGLSPFFTPTNNSQRVGLLSQDKPHKVTHRRSKSIIDVTEKDVCLENGLNLCYFDQETDCFVTRFETTDETASS
;
A
#
# COMPACT_ATOMS: atom_id res chain seq x y z
N MET A 1 -9.85 9.47 -59.49
CA MET A 1 -8.89 10.09 -58.54
C MET A 1 -9.21 9.54 -57.16
N SER A 2 -8.48 8.51 -56.75
CA SER A 2 -8.67 7.83 -55.47
C SER A 2 -8.16 8.73 -54.35
N ALA A 3 -8.97 8.94 -53.32
CA ALA A 3 -8.60 9.73 -52.14
C ALA A 3 -7.32 9.14 -51.50
N PRO A 4 -6.40 9.98 -50.99
CA PRO A 4 -5.21 9.49 -50.30
C PRO A 4 -5.62 8.72 -49.03
N PRO A 5 -5.03 7.55 -48.74
CA PRO A 5 -5.33 6.81 -47.53
C PRO A 5 -4.98 7.65 -46.29
N THR A 6 -5.97 7.78 -45.40
CA THR A 6 -5.87 8.39 -44.08
C THR A 6 -4.98 7.55 -43.17
N ALA A 7 -4.01 8.17 -42.51
CA ALA A 7 -3.20 7.54 -41.47
C ALA A 7 -4.09 6.86 -40.40
N PRO A 8 -3.67 5.72 -39.83
CA PRO A 8 -4.47 5.00 -38.84
C PRO A 8 -4.78 5.93 -37.66
N ALA A 9 -6.07 5.98 -37.28
CA ALA A 9 -6.53 6.90 -36.25
C ALA A 9 -6.02 6.45 -34.87
N LEU A 10 -5.41 7.36 -34.09
CA LEU A 10 -4.97 7.15 -32.70
C LEU A 10 -6.03 6.42 -31.86
N SER A 11 -5.62 5.42 -31.06
CA SER A 11 -6.51 4.78 -30.09
C SER A 11 -6.88 5.75 -28.95
N LEU A 12 -7.96 5.46 -28.22
CA LEU A 12 -8.33 6.25 -27.04
C LEU A 12 -7.23 6.19 -25.97
N GLU A 13 -6.65 5.01 -25.76
CA GLU A 13 -5.53 4.77 -24.84
C GLU A 13 -4.31 5.63 -25.18
N ALA A 14 -3.87 5.62 -26.44
CA ALA A 14 -2.76 6.46 -26.89
C ALA A 14 -3.07 7.97 -26.74
N SER A 15 -4.33 8.37 -26.96
CA SER A 15 -4.76 9.76 -26.76
C SER A 15 -4.68 10.18 -25.28
N LEU A 16 -5.08 9.29 -24.37
CA LEU A 16 -4.96 9.50 -22.92
C LEU A 16 -3.51 9.53 -22.46
N TYR A 17 -2.65 8.65 -22.99
CA TYR A 17 -1.21 8.64 -22.73
C TYR A 17 -0.57 9.99 -23.11
N LEU A 18 -0.84 10.48 -24.32
CA LEU A 18 -0.38 11.80 -24.77
C LEU A 18 -0.93 12.93 -23.87
N PHE A 19 -2.21 12.85 -23.47
CA PHE A 19 -2.80 13.81 -22.54
C PHE A 19 -2.06 13.83 -21.19
N HIS A 20 -1.82 12.68 -20.56
CA HIS A 20 -1.12 12.58 -19.28
C HIS A 20 0.33 13.08 -19.37
N HIS A 21 1.10 12.64 -20.36
CA HIS A 21 2.53 12.94 -20.42
C HIS A 21 2.86 14.27 -21.10
N VAL A 22 2.13 14.70 -22.13
CA VAL A 22 2.37 15.99 -22.82
C VAL A 22 1.71 17.15 -22.08
N PHE A 23 0.42 17.00 -21.73
CA PHE A 23 -0.34 18.07 -21.08
C PHE A 23 -0.17 18.10 -19.57
N LEU A 24 0.07 16.96 -18.91
CA LEU A 24 0.21 16.88 -17.46
C LEU A 24 -0.96 17.59 -16.74
N PRO A 25 -2.19 17.04 -16.84
CA PRO A 25 -3.39 17.58 -16.21
C PRO A 25 -3.31 17.56 -14.67
N PRO A 26 -4.23 18.23 -13.95
CA PRO A 26 -4.30 18.16 -12.48
C PRO A 26 -4.61 16.75 -11.95
N LYS A 27 -5.51 16.01 -12.62
CA LYS A 27 -5.82 14.62 -12.29
C LYS A 27 -5.00 13.70 -13.20
N LEU A 28 -4.05 13.00 -12.60
CA LEU A 28 -3.16 12.05 -13.26
C LEU A 28 -3.49 10.62 -12.83
N PRO A 29 -3.04 9.60 -13.58
CA PRO A 29 -3.16 8.21 -13.15
C PRO A 29 -2.47 7.98 -11.80
N GLN A 30 -2.95 6.98 -11.07
CA GLN A 30 -2.45 6.59 -9.76
C GLN A 30 -1.67 5.26 -9.80
N SER A 31 -1.35 4.81 -11.00
CA SER A 31 -0.60 3.60 -11.30
C SER A 31 0.25 3.82 -12.53
N ASP A 32 1.38 3.11 -12.62
CA ASP A 32 2.20 3.08 -13.83
C ASP A 32 1.34 2.79 -15.08
N ASP A 33 1.45 3.67 -16.07
CA ASP A 33 0.78 3.58 -17.38
C ASP A 33 1.78 3.45 -18.52
N TYR A 34 3.04 3.06 -18.21
CA TYR A 34 4.05 2.78 -19.23
C TYR A 34 3.54 1.74 -20.24
N ASP A 35 3.58 2.12 -21.51
CA ASP A 35 3.34 1.24 -22.64
C ASP A 35 4.31 1.59 -23.77
N ALA A 36 5.06 0.58 -24.23
CA ALA A 36 6.06 0.76 -25.28
C ALA A 36 5.40 1.20 -26.61
N GLY A 37 4.20 0.69 -26.90
CA GLY A 37 3.43 1.09 -28.09
C GLY A 37 3.06 2.58 -28.05
N CYS A 38 2.59 3.07 -26.91
CA CYS A 38 2.26 4.47 -26.69
C CYS A 38 3.50 5.39 -26.75
N GLU A 39 4.67 4.93 -26.29
CA GLU A 39 5.95 5.65 -26.45
C GLU A 39 6.37 5.75 -27.93
N LEU A 40 6.19 4.69 -28.72
CA LEU A 40 6.43 4.74 -30.17
C LEU A 40 5.45 5.68 -30.88
N ILE A 41 4.16 5.65 -30.49
CA ILE A 41 3.15 6.59 -31.00
C ILE A 41 3.48 8.05 -30.63
N LEU A 42 4.02 8.30 -29.43
CA LEU A 42 4.51 9.62 -29.03
C LEU A 42 5.61 10.11 -29.98
N LEU A 43 6.61 9.28 -30.29
CA LEU A 43 7.67 9.62 -31.23
C LEU A 43 7.13 9.85 -32.65
N ASP A 44 6.27 8.97 -33.15
CA ASP A 44 5.65 9.10 -34.48
C ASP A 44 4.82 10.39 -34.59
N SER A 45 4.07 10.73 -33.53
CA SER A 45 3.31 11.98 -33.42
C SER A 45 4.23 13.21 -33.48
N VAL A 46 5.38 13.18 -32.80
CA VAL A 46 6.39 14.26 -32.82
C VAL A 46 6.96 14.44 -34.23
N ILE A 47 7.38 13.34 -34.89
CA ILE A 47 7.95 13.34 -36.25
C ILE A 47 6.94 13.89 -37.26
N ASN A 48 5.74 13.33 -37.30
CA ASN A 48 4.68 13.73 -38.22
C ASN A 48 4.32 15.22 -38.04
N THR A 49 4.30 15.69 -36.78
CA THR A 49 3.96 17.08 -36.49
C THR A 49 5.11 18.03 -36.83
N LEU A 50 6.38 17.64 -36.64
CA LEU A 50 7.53 18.42 -37.09
C LEU A 50 7.53 18.61 -38.62
N GLN A 51 7.20 17.55 -39.37
CA GLN A 51 7.11 17.62 -40.83
C GLN A 51 6.04 18.63 -41.29
N LYS A 52 4.85 18.58 -40.70
CA LYS A 52 3.78 19.56 -40.96
C LYS A 52 4.19 20.98 -40.56
N PHE A 53 4.80 21.13 -39.39
CA PHE A 53 5.28 22.41 -38.89
C PHE A 53 6.36 23.02 -39.80
N ARG A 54 7.27 22.21 -40.34
CA ARG A 54 8.32 22.63 -41.28
C ARG A 54 7.74 23.29 -42.53
N ALA A 55 6.61 22.82 -43.04
CA ALA A 55 5.96 23.46 -44.19
C ALA A 55 5.46 24.88 -43.89
N LEU A 56 5.15 25.17 -42.62
CA LEU A 56 4.49 26.39 -42.15
C LEU A 56 5.45 27.44 -41.56
N VAL A 57 6.76 27.22 -41.61
CA VAL A 57 7.77 28.18 -41.12
C VAL A 57 8.59 28.78 -42.27
N PRO A 58 9.19 29.98 -42.09
CA PRO A 58 10.10 30.59 -43.05
C PRO A 58 11.30 29.71 -43.40
N ASN A 59 11.88 29.91 -44.59
CA ASN A 59 12.97 29.07 -45.13
C ASN A 59 14.16 28.88 -44.16
N GLN A 60 14.57 29.94 -43.46
CA GLN A 60 15.65 29.88 -42.46
C GLN A 60 15.38 28.81 -41.38
N HIS A 61 14.13 28.73 -40.90
CA HIS A 61 13.71 27.74 -39.91
C HIS A 61 13.52 26.35 -40.52
N ARG A 62 13.17 26.25 -41.82
CA ARG A 62 13.04 24.96 -42.51
C ARG A 62 14.36 24.20 -42.60
N GLN A 63 15.48 24.91 -42.74
CA GLN A 63 16.83 24.34 -42.78
C GLN A 63 17.22 23.76 -41.42
N VAL A 64 16.88 24.46 -40.32
CA VAL A 64 17.13 24.00 -38.95
C VAL A 64 16.25 22.81 -38.56
N LEU A 65 14.99 22.77 -39.01
CA LEU A 65 14.06 21.68 -38.66
C LEU A 65 14.37 20.36 -39.37
N GLY A 66 15.06 20.36 -40.51
CA GLY A 66 15.44 19.14 -41.23
C GLY A 66 16.26 18.18 -40.36
N PRO A 67 17.44 18.60 -39.86
CA PRO A 67 18.25 17.80 -38.95
C PRO A 67 17.52 17.35 -37.69
N VAL A 68 16.60 18.18 -37.17
CA VAL A 68 15.81 17.85 -35.98
C VAL A 68 14.80 16.73 -36.26
N ILE A 69 14.16 16.72 -37.44
CA ILE A 69 13.29 15.61 -37.86
C ILE A 69 14.11 14.32 -37.97
N THR A 70 15.27 14.37 -38.63
CA THR A 70 16.17 13.21 -38.75
C THR A 70 16.63 12.69 -37.40
N MET A 71 16.93 13.57 -36.44
CA MET A 71 17.31 13.20 -35.08
C MET A 71 16.21 12.37 -34.38
N VAL A 72 14.95 12.82 -34.43
CA VAL A 72 13.84 12.08 -33.80
C VAL A 72 13.52 10.80 -34.57
N ALA A 73 13.65 10.80 -35.90
CA ALA A 73 13.51 9.59 -36.71
C ALA A 73 14.56 8.53 -36.34
N ARG A 74 15.84 8.92 -36.17
CA ARG A 74 16.89 8.01 -35.69
C ARG A 74 16.59 7.44 -34.30
N LEU A 75 16.06 8.24 -33.37
CA LEU A 75 15.59 7.74 -32.06
C LEU A 75 14.52 6.66 -32.24
N ARG A 76 13.56 6.93 -33.12
CA ARG A 76 12.42 6.04 -33.39
C ARG A 76 12.83 4.74 -34.07
N GLU A 77 13.87 4.77 -34.91
CA GLU A 77 14.43 3.60 -35.60
C GLU A 77 15.17 2.65 -34.65
N ILE A 78 15.87 3.19 -33.64
CA ILE A 78 16.63 2.37 -32.69
C ILE A 78 15.77 1.83 -31.53
N CYS A 79 14.58 2.39 -31.29
CA CYS A 79 13.66 1.90 -30.27
C CYS A 79 13.03 0.57 -30.69
N GLY A 80 13.29 -0.48 -29.90
CA GLY A 80 12.69 -1.79 -30.02
C GLY A 80 11.21 -1.81 -29.63
N SER A 81 10.53 -2.93 -29.93
CA SER A 81 9.11 -3.12 -29.66
C SER A 81 8.75 -3.12 -28.17
N HIS A 82 9.72 -3.32 -27.28
CA HIS A 82 9.51 -3.34 -25.83
C HIS A 82 10.05 -2.06 -25.14
N GLY A 83 10.46 -1.06 -25.93
CA GLY A 83 11.06 0.19 -25.45
C GLY A 83 12.54 0.07 -25.06
N ASP A 84 13.15 -1.07 -25.34
CA ASP A 84 14.59 -1.32 -25.33
C ASP A 84 15.26 -0.75 -26.58
N VAL A 85 16.60 -0.79 -26.63
CA VAL A 85 17.39 -0.34 -27.77
C VAL A 85 17.80 -1.54 -28.62
N SER A 86 17.45 -1.53 -29.91
CA SER A 86 17.90 -2.55 -30.85
C SER A 86 19.39 -2.38 -31.15
N GLU A 87 20.19 -3.35 -30.70
CA GLU A 87 21.65 -3.38 -30.90
C GLU A 87 22.05 -3.19 -32.37
N GLY A 88 21.43 -3.94 -33.29
CA GLY A 88 21.73 -3.85 -34.72
C GLY A 88 21.37 -2.51 -35.33
N LYS A 89 20.18 -1.97 -35.00
CA LYS A 89 19.75 -0.65 -35.48
C LYS A 89 20.59 0.47 -34.89
N LEU A 90 21.03 0.34 -33.64
CA LEU A 90 21.94 1.30 -33.02
C LEU A 90 23.30 1.27 -33.70
N LYS A 91 23.85 0.08 -34.01
CA LYS A 91 25.10 -0.05 -34.78
C LYS A 91 24.99 0.62 -36.15
N GLU A 92 23.92 0.35 -36.89
CA GLU A 92 23.64 1.02 -38.17
C GLU A 92 23.55 2.55 -38.00
N ALA A 93 22.89 3.02 -36.94
CA ALA A 93 22.76 4.45 -36.65
C ALA A 93 24.08 5.11 -36.26
N LEU A 94 24.98 4.42 -35.56
CA LEU A 94 26.33 4.89 -35.25
C LEU A 94 27.19 5.03 -36.51
N GLN A 95 27.10 4.07 -37.43
CA GLN A 95 27.77 4.14 -38.74
C GLN A 95 27.27 5.32 -39.57
N LYS A 96 25.93 5.50 -39.65
CA LYS A 96 25.31 6.66 -40.32
C LYS A 96 25.67 7.98 -39.65
N LEU A 97 25.85 8.00 -38.34
CA LEU A 97 26.29 9.21 -37.62
C LEU A 97 27.70 9.64 -38.03
N ASP A 98 28.62 8.70 -38.25
CA ASP A 98 29.97 9.02 -38.73
C ASP A 98 29.95 9.52 -40.19
N THR A 99 29.24 8.81 -41.07
CA THR A 99 29.27 9.03 -42.53
C THR A 99 28.39 10.19 -42.99
N GLU A 100 27.17 10.29 -42.49
CA GLU A 100 26.17 11.31 -42.88
C GLU A 100 26.16 12.51 -41.92
N GLY A 101 26.71 12.35 -40.71
CA GLY A 101 26.65 13.33 -39.65
C GLY A 101 25.29 13.43 -38.96
N GLY A 102 25.04 14.54 -38.26
CA GLY A 102 23.79 14.81 -37.54
C GLY A 102 23.82 14.46 -36.06
N VAL A 103 22.67 14.05 -35.51
CA VAL A 103 22.46 13.82 -34.08
C VAL A 103 21.75 12.48 -33.86
N LEU A 104 22.17 11.73 -32.85
CA LEU A 104 21.64 10.44 -32.43
C LEU A 104 21.38 10.44 -30.91
N PRO A 105 20.13 10.66 -30.48
CA PRO A 105 19.73 10.42 -29.09
C PRO A 105 19.45 8.92 -28.88
N VAL A 106 19.74 8.42 -27.68
CA VAL A 106 19.51 7.03 -27.24
C VAL A 106 18.84 7.05 -25.87
N HIS A 107 17.73 6.34 -25.74
CA HIS A 107 17.01 6.16 -24.47
C HIS A 107 17.48 4.88 -23.77
N VAL A 108 18.20 5.00 -22.66
CA VAL A 108 18.68 3.85 -21.87
C VAL A 108 17.73 3.63 -20.70
N ARG A 109 16.53 3.11 -21.03
CA ARG A 109 15.36 3.06 -20.14
C ARG A 109 15.64 2.45 -18.77
N CYS A 110 16.19 1.23 -18.71
CA CYS A 110 16.43 0.54 -17.43
C CYS A 110 17.48 1.24 -16.54
N GLN A 111 18.34 2.10 -17.11
CA GLN A 111 19.29 2.92 -16.35
C GLN A 111 18.81 4.35 -16.12
N ASN A 112 17.55 4.69 -16.43
CA ASN A 112 17.01 6.03 -16.19
C ASN A 112 17.85 7.16 -16.81
N ALA A 113 18.44 6.90 -17.98
CA ALA A 113 19.39 7.81 -18.60
C ALA A 113 19.16 7.96 -20.11
N ALA A 114 19.70 9.03 -20.66
CA ALA A 114 19.82 9.23 -22.10
C ALA A 114 21.26 9.56 -22.48
N VAL A 115 21.60 9.19 -23.71
CA VAL A 115 22.85 9.58 -24.37
C VAL A 115 22.51 10.36 -25.64
N LEU A 116 23.17 11.49 -25.85
CA LEU A 116 23.04 12.33 -27.03
C LEU A 116 24.39 12.37 -27.74
N MET A 117 24.47 11.77 -28.93
CA MET A 117 25.67 11.79 -29.76
C MET A 117 25.48 12.76 -30.92
N THR A 118 26.37 13.73 -31.07
CA THR A 118 26.32 14.73 -32.14
C THR A 118 27.60 14.72 -32.95
N ARG A 119 27.48 14.59 -34.27
CA ARG A 119 28.62 14.74 -35.17
C ARG A 119 28.96 16.22 -35.33
N ASN A 120 30.19 16.59 -35.01
CA ASN A 120 30.74 17.92 -35.22
C ASN A 120 32.10 17.84 -35.92
N ASP A 121 32.16 18.25 -37.18
CA ASP A 121 33.36 18.30 -38.04
C ASP A 121 34.28 17.09 -38.04
N ASN A 122 35.22 16.93 -37.10
CA ASN A 122 36.10 15.75 -37.02
C ASN A 122 36.00 14.99 -35.68
N ALA A 123 34.92 15.23 -34.93
CA ALA A 123 34.63 14.57 -33.66
C ALA A 123 33.16 14.15 -33.51
N ILE A 124 32.91 13.30 -32.52
CA ILE A 124 31.60 12.90 -32.01
C ILE A 124 31.50 13.44 -30.58
N HIS A 125 30.59 14.39 -30.37
CA HIS A 125 30.28 14.87 -29.03
C HIS A 125 29.29 13.89 -28.39
N VAL A 126 29.59 13.42 -27.19
CA VAL A 126 28.76 12.49 -26.43
C VAL A 126 28.37 13.16 -25.13
N GLU A 127 27.08 13.22 -24.86
CA GLU A 127 26.52 13.86 -23.68
C GLU A 127 25.51 12.93 -23.02
N ALA A 128 25.58 12.73 -21.71
CA ALA A 128 24.64 11.88 -20.98
C ALA A 128 23.88 12.64 -19.91
N PHE A 129 22.68 12.20 -19.56
CA PHE A 129 21.88 12.81 -18.49
C PHE A 129 20.79 11.88 -17.95
N GLU A 130 20.41 12.13 -16.71
CA GLU A 130 19.30 11.45 -16.01
C GLU A 130 17.94 11.87 -16.59
N LEU A 131 16.97 10.96 -16.70
CA LEU A 131 15.63 11.30 -17.19
C LEU A 131 14.61 11.51 -16.07
N SER A 132 14.55 10.64 -15.07
CA SER A 132 13.62 10.74 -13.95
C SER A 132 14.37 11.00 -12.64
N PRO A 133 13.99 12.01 -11.85
CA PRO A 133 14.60 12.23 -10.53
C PRO A 133 14.06 11.23 -9.49
N GLN A 134 14.81 11.06 -8.40
CA GLN A 134 14.39 10.27 -7.24
C GLN A 134 13.11 10.79 -6.58
N ASN A 135 12.37 9.90 -5.93
CA ASN A 135 11.13 10.23 -5.21
C ASN A 135 11.30 11.36 -4.20
N GLU A 136 12.40 11.33 -3.46
CA GLU A 136 12.71 12.37 -2.48
C GLU A 136 12.82 13.74 -3.14
N ALA A 137 13.54 13.86 -4.26
CA ALA A 137 13.67 15.13 -4.98
C ALA A 137 12.33 15.63 -5.52
N VAL A 138 11.43 14.74 -5.96
CA VAL A 138 10.08 15.14 -6.39
C VAL A 138 9.23 15.61 -5.21
N ASN A 139 9.19 14.85 -4.13
CA ASN A 139 8.29 15.09 -2.99
C ASN A 139 8.75 16.23 -2.08
N SER A 140 10.06 16.45 -1.95
CA SER A 140 10.63 17.51 -1.10
C SER A 140 10.68 18.88 -1.78
N THR A 141 10.63 18.94 -3.12
CA THR A 141 10.75 20.21 -3.84
C THR A 141 9.48 21.05 -3.70
N VAL A 142 9.59 22.17 -3.02
CA VAL A 142 8.56 23.21 -3.05
C VAL A 142 8.67 24.01 -4.36
N GLY A 143 7.61 24.01 -5.17
CA GLY A 143 7.54 24.81 -6.39
C GLY A 143 7.91 24.05 -7.67
N ARG A 144 9.13 24.26 -8.20
CA ARG A 144 9.56 23.67 -9.49
C ARG A 144 10.96 23.10 -9.37
N LEU A 145 11.10 21.80 -9.63
CA LEU A 145 12.39 21.12 -9.66
C LEU A 145 13.21 21.62 -10.86
N GLN A 146 14.37 22.20 -10.58
CA GLN A 146 15.29 22.73 -11.58
C GLN A 146 16.38 21.70 -11.85
N ARG A 147 16.53 21.30 -13.12
CA ARG A 147 17.53 20.31 -13.55
C ARG A 147 18.31 20.86 -14.73
N GLN A 148 19.59 20.50 -14.82
CA GLN A 148 20.48 20.88 -15.91
C GLN A 148 20.65 19.72 -16.89
N PHE A 149 20.65 20.04 -18.18
CA PHE A 149 20.79 19.06 -19.26
C PHE A 149 21.59 19.65 -20.42
N PRO A 150 22.46 18.87 -21.08
CA PRO A 150 22.95 17.56 -20.67
C PRO A 150 23.85 17.62 -19.42
N GLY A 151 24.19 16.47 -18.84
CA GLY A 151 25.11 16.34 -17.70
C GLY A 151 26.55 16.19 -18.19
N PRO A 152 27.22 15.04 -17.94
CA PRO A 152 28.58 14.81 -18.41
C PRO A 152 28.67 14.89 -19.94
N SER A 153 29.69 15.59 -20.43
CA SER A 153 29.94 15.86 -21.84
C SER A 153 31.41 15.60 -22.19
N PHE A 154 31.66 14.88 -23.28
CA PHE A 154 33.00 14.58 -23.79
C PHE A 154 32.98 14.42 -25.31
N MET A 155 34.14 14.45 -25.95
CA MET A 155 34.25 14.30 -27.40
C MET A 155 35.25 13.21 -27.78
N LEU A 156 34.84 12.35 -28.71
CA LEU A 156 35.69 11.35 -29.34
C LEU A 156 36.12 11.87 -30.69
N ASP A 157 37.42 11.83 -31.01
CA ASP A 157 37.82 12.05 -32.40
C ASP A 157 37.29 10.92 -33.30
N ARG A 158 37.14 11.19 -34.60
CA ARG A 158 36.62 10.19 -35.53
C ARG A 158 37.50 8.95 -35.65
N THR A 159 38.81 9.11 -35.55
CA THR A 159 39.75 7.98 -35.64
C THR A 159 39.51 6.97 -34.53
N THR A 160 39.23 7.47 -33.33
CA THR A 160 38.91 6.69 -32.14
C THR A 160 37.50 6.14 -32.24
N PHE A 161 36.52 6.96 -32.65
CA PHE A 161 35.14 6.49 -32.87
C PHE A 161 35.04 5.36 -33.90
N ASN A 162 35.91 5.37 -34.91
CA ASN A 162 36.00 4.33 -35.95
C ASN A 162 37.06 3.26 -35.64
N ALA A 163 37.63 3.24 -34.44
CA ALA A 163 38.54 2.18 -34.04
C ALA A 163 37.83 0.82 -34.10
N PRO A 164 38.52 -0.24 -34.58
CA PRO A 164 37.90 -1.56 -34.73
C PRO A 164 37.21 -2.02 -33.45
N GLY A 165 35.90 -2.32 -33.55
CA GLY A 165 35.09 -2.84 -32.45
C GLY A 165 34.53 -1.81 -31.46
N LEU A 166 34.90 -0.51 -31.52
CA LEU A 166 34.38 0.46 -30.55
C LEU A 166 32.88 0.73 -30.74
N GLN A 167 32.42 0.92 -31.98
CA GLN A 167 30.99 1.13 -32.25
C GLN A 167 30.15 -0.09 -31.87
N ASP A 168 30.67 -1.29 -32.11
CA ASP A 168 30.05 -2.55 -31.68
C ASP A 168 29.91 -2.59 -30.17
N THR A 169 30.99 -2.25 -29.45
CA THR A 169 31.01 -2.20 -27.99
C THR A 169 30.01 -1.18 -27.44
N ILE A 170 29.95 0.02 -28.03
CA ILE A 170 29.00 1.07 -27.64
C ILE A 170 27.55 0.59 -27.89
N ALA A 171 27.28 0.02 -29.06
CA ALA A 171 25.95 -0.47 -29.42
C ALA A 171 25.49 -1.59 -28.48
N GLN A 172 26.34 -2.59 -28.27
CA GLN A 172 26.07 -3.71 -27.36
C GLN A 172 25.86 -3.21 -25.93
N THR A 173 26.75 -2.35 -25.41
CA THR A 173 26.67 -1.84 -24.03
C THR A 173 25.36 -1.07 -23.80
N LEU A 174 25.01 -0.15 -24.70
CA LEU A 174 23.79 0.66 -24.56
C LEU A 174 22.53 -0.19 -24.76
N ALA A 175 22.55 -1.16 -25.67
CA ALA A 175 21.46 -2.11 -25.85
C ALA A 175 21.25 -2.93 -24.57
N THR A 176 22.30 -3.57 -24.03
CA THR A 176 22.24 -4.34 -22.78
C THR A 176 21.72 -3.49 -21.61
N MET A 177 22.27 -2.29 -21.41
CA MET A 177 21.85 -1.38 -20.35
C MET A 177 20.39 -0.91 -20.50
N SER A 178 19.85 -0.88 -21.71
CA SER A 178 18.48 -0.42 -21.96
C SER A 178 17.40 -1.38 -21.44
N HIS A 179 17.71 -2.67 -21.30
CA HIS A 179 16.76 -3.70 -20.85
C HIS A 179 17.17 -4.41 -19.54
N GLN A 180 18.46 -4.50 -19.20
CA GLN A 180 18.90 -5.12 -17.94
C GLN A 180 18.96 -4.12 -16.78
N SER A 181 18.48 -4.51 -15.60
CA SER A 181 18.77 -3.80 -14.35
C SER A 181 20.14 -4.18 -13.83
N VAL A 182 20.77 -3.28 -13.05
CA VAL A 182 22.09 -3.55 -12.43
C VAL A 182 21.98 -3.46 -10.91
N ALA A 183 22.48 -4.48 -10.21
CA ALA A 183 22.53 -4.48 -8.75
C ALA A 183 23.16 -3.20 -8.16
N GLY A 184 22.58 -2.71 -7.06
CA GLY A 184 23.09 -1.53 -6.34
C GLY A 184 22.87 -0.18 -7.05
N THR A 185 22.03 -0.14 -8.10
CA THR A 185 21.58 1.11 -8.75
C THR A 185 20.24 1.62 -8.21
N LYS A 186 19.48 0.78 -7.52
CA LYS A 186 18.23 1.17 -6.86
C LYS A 186 18.49 1.63 -5.43
N PRO A 187 17.73 2.63 -4.93
CA PRO A 187 17.71 2.95 -3.50
C PRO A 187 17.31 1.73 -2.68
N LYS A 188 17.80 1.66 -1.44
CA LYS A 188 17.46 0.57 -0.52
C LYS A 188 16.60 1.07 0.63
N VAL A 189 15.71 0.20 1.11
CA VAL A 189 14.90 0.42 2.29
C VAL A 189 15.10 -0.70 3.30
N LYS A 190 15.09 -0.33 4.59
CA LYS A 190 15.29 -1.28 5.69
C LYS A 190 13.95 -1.91 6.09
N LYS A 191 13.87 -3.24 6.09
CA LYS A 191 12.75 -4.01 6.65
C LYS A 191 13.31 -5.24 7.38
N ALA A 192 12.77 -5.55 8.56
CA ALA A 192 13.25 -6.68 9.38
C ALA A 192 14.78 -6.63 9.61
N ARG A 193 15.33 -5.42 9.78
CA ARG A 193 16.78 -5.12 9.86
C ARG A 193 17.61 -5.47 8.61
N GLN A 194 16.99 -5.97 7.55
CA GLN A 194 17.61 -6.24 6.26
C GLN A 194 17.37 -5.09 5.29
N GLU A 195 18.32 -4.85 4.39
CA GLU A 195 18.13 -3.90 3.29
C GLU A 195 17.53 -4.59 2.07
N HIS A 196 16.58 -3.94 1.43
CA HIS A 196 15.97 -4.40 0.20
C HIS A 196 15.90 -3.27 -0.83
N ASP A 197 16.07 -3.60 -2.10
CA ASP A 197 15.85 -2.65 -3.18
C ASP A 197 14.42 -2.10 -3.14
N GLU A 198 14.30 -0.78 -3.25
CA GLU A 198 13.04 -0.07 -3.41
C GLU A 198 12.73 0.02 -4.92
N ASP A 199 11.99 -0.97 -5.42
CA ASP A 199 11.63 -1.07 -6.84
C ASP A 199 10.62 -0.01 -7.29
N ARG A 200 10.05 0.77 -6.36
CA ARG A 200 9.16 1.90 -6.64
C ARG A 200 9.90 3.22 -6.89
N ASP A 201 11.19 3.31 -6.54
CA ASP A 201 12.00 4.50 -6.82
C ASP A 201 12.70 4.40 -8.18
N THR A 202 13.31 5.49 -8.65
CA THR A 202 14.03 5.54 -9.92
C THR A 202 15.42 4.92 -9.80
N THR A 203 15.83 4.19 -10.84
CA THR A 203 17.21 3.72 -10.99
C THR A 203 18.18 4.92 -11.03
N ASN A 204 19.30 4.83 -10.30
CA ASN A 204 20.37 5.82 -10.40
C ASN A 204 21.06 5.72 -11.78
N PRO A 205 21.25 6.83 -12.51
CA PRO A 205 21.79 6.84 -13.86
C PRO A 205 23.28 6.52 -13.98
N LYS A 206 23.99 6.25 -12.87
CA LYS A 206 25.44 6.03 -12.79
C LYS A 206 26.00 5.04 -13.80
N MET A 207 25.24 4.03 -14.23
CA MET A 207 25.72 3.08 -15.23
C MET A 207 26.00 3.75 -16.59
N VAL A 208 25.25 4.80 -16.92
CA VAL A 208 25.46 5.60 -18.13
C VAL A 208 26.26 6.86 -17.84
N THR A 209 25.90 7.61 -16.80
CA THR A 209 26.52 8.92 -16.51
C THR A 209 27.91 8.82 -15.91
N GLU A 210 28.25 7.70 -15.26
CA GLU A 210 29.55 7.49 -14.62
C GLU A 210 30.32 6.33 -15.24
N PHE A 211 29.75 5.11 -15.29
CA PHE A 211 30.48 3.92 -15.77
C PHE A 211 30.79 3.99 -17.27
N LEU A 212 29.78 4.19 -18.14
CA LEU A 212 30.03 4.34 -19.58
C LEU A 212 30.90 5.57 -19.88
N ALA A 213 30.66 6.68 -19.16
CA ALA A 213 31.47 7.87 -19.28
C ALA A 213 32.94 7.59 -18.91
N ALA A 214 33.20 6.88 -17.80
CA ALA A 214 34.54 6.50 -17.37
C ALA A 214 35.21 5.52 -18.33
N PHE A 215 34.46 4.63 -18.98
CA PHE A 215 34.97 3.73 -20.01
C PHE A 215 35.43 4.49 -21.26
N LEU A 216 34.66 5.50 -21.72
CA LEU A 216 34.99 6.26 -22.92
C LEU A 216 35.99 7.40 -22.67
N ARG A 217 36.11 7.89 -21.43
CA ARG A 217 36.92 9.06 -21.06
C ARG A 217 38.41 8.95 -21.40
N PRO A 218 39.12 7.80 -21.24
CA PRO A 218 40.52 7.67 -21.65
C PRO A 218 40.76 7.92 -23.15
N CYS A 219 39.72 7.73 -23.95
CA CYS A 219 39.70 7.86 -25.41
C CYS A 219 39.09 9.20 -25.86
N ALA A 220 38.70 10.07 -24.93
CA ALA A 220 37.94 11.29 -25.20
C ALA A 220 38.62 12.54 -24.65
N ALA A 221 38.41 13.68 -25.32
CA ALA A 221 38.71 14.99 -24.76
C ALA A 221 37.49 15.56 -24.03
N VAL A 222 37.73 16.44 -23.06
CA VAL A 222 36.64 17.18 -22.39
C VAL A 222 36.11 18.24 -23.35
N PHE A 223 34.78 18.33 -23.46
CA PHE A 223 34.08 19.30 -24.29
C PHE A 223 33.06 20.05 -23.43
N ASP A 224 33.07 21.38 -23.51
CA ASP A 224 32.05 22.22 -22.86
C ASP A 224 30.86 22.41 -23.80
N GLY A 225 29.81 21.63 -23.55
CA GLY A 225 28.59 21.61 -24.34
C GLY A 225 27.57 22.66 -23.90
N LEU A 226 26.72 23.10 -24.83
CA LEU A 226 25.57 23.93 -24.47
C LEU A 226 24.64 23.16 -23.52
N GLN A 227 24.60 23.59 -22.27
CA GLN A 227 23.63 23.15 -21.28
C GLN A 227 22.42 24.08 -21.23
N ILE A 228 21.28 23.49 -20.89
CA ILE A 228 20.01 24.16 -20.63
C ILE A 228 19.55 23.82 -19.20
N GLN A 229 19.01 24.81 -18.52
CA GLN A 229 18.28 24.59 -17.27
C GLN A 229 16.79 24.45 -17.59
N LYS A 230 16.15 23.42 -17.04
CA LYS A 230 14.74 23.13 -17.26
C LYS A 230 14.03 22.94 -15.92
N ASN A 231 12.88 23.61 -15.79
CA ASN A 231 11.93 23.32 -14.73
C ASN A 231 11.17 22.05 -15.11
N THR A 232 11.55 20.91 -14.52
CA THR A 232 10.85 19.63 -14.69
C THR A 232 9.69 19.58 -13.71
N ARG A 233 8.49 19.32 -14.24
CA ARG A 233 7.31 19.08 -13.41
C ARG A 233 7.04 17.59 -13.47
N GLU A 234 7.41 16.94 -12.37
CA GLU A 234 7.30 15.52 -12.09
C GLU A 234 6.32 15.33 -10.92
N GLU A 235 5.62 14.21 -10.92
CA GLU A 235 4.72 13.79 -9.85
C GLU A 235 5.00 12.31 -9.62
N VAL A 236 4.91 11.85 -8.37
CA VAL A 236 5.01 10.42 -8.01
C VAL A 236 3.70 10.05 -7.33
N LEU A 237 2.79 9.45 -8.11
CA LEU A 237 1.42 9.20 -7.67
C LEU A 237 1.15 7.72 -7.59
N TRP A 238 0.55 7.29 -6.49
CA TRP A 238 0.30 5.89 -6.21
C TRP A 238 -0.93 5.74 -5.34
N LEU A 239 -1.89 4.96 -5.80
CA LEU A 239 -3.04 4.49 -5.03
C LEU A 239 -3.24 3.00 -5.33
N ASP A 240 -3.07 2.16 -4.31
CA ASP A 240 -3.30 0.70 -4.38
C ASP A 240 -2.65 -0.03 -5.56
N SER A 241 -1.54 0.48 -6.09
CA SER A 241 -0.81 -0.12 -7.22
C SER A 241 0.59 -0.62 -6.83
N ARG A 242 1.25 -1.39 -7.70
CA ARG A 242 2.64 -1.84 -7.43
C ARG A 242 3.63 -0.71 -7.65
N PHE A 243 3.56 -0.10 -8.84
CA PHE A 243 4.46 0.95 -9.29
C PHE A 243 3.73 2.28 -9.38
N PRO A 244 4.35 3.39 -8.94
CA PRO A 244 3.75 4.71 -9.04
C PRO A 244 3.66 5.14 -10.49
N TRP A 245 2.65 5.96 -10.80
CA TRP A 245 2.65 6.74 -12.02
C TRP A 245 3.79 7.76 -11.99
N ARG A 246 4.49 7.86 -13.12
CA ARG A 246 5.50 8.89 -13.38
C ARG A 246 5.31 9.44 -14.79
N ARG A 247 5.82 10.64 -15.01
CA ARG A 247 5.84 11.18 -16.36
C ARG A 247 6.84 10.42 -17.24
N SER A 248 6.49 10.18 -18.50
CA SER A 248 7.34 9.47 -19.47
C SER A 248 8.77 10.05 -19.52
N PRO A 249 9.80 9.25 -19.20
CA PRO A 249 11.20 9.62 -19.33
C PRO A 249 11.58 9.93 -20.79
N LEU A 250 11.04 9.16 -21.73
CA LEU A 250 11.23 9.38 -23.17
C LEU A 250 10.71 10.76 -23.60
N TRP A 251 9.57 11.18 -23.08
CA TRP A 251 9.04 12.51 -23.37
C TRP A 251 9.97 13.63 -22.87
N LEU A 252 10.65 13.44 -21.73
CA LEU A 252 11.67 14.39 -21.28
C LEU A 252 12.87 14.39 -22.23
N LEU A 253 13.36 13.22 -22.64
CA LEU A 253 14.45 13.09 -23.63
C LEU A 253 14.13 13.88 -24.89
N VAL A 254 12.96 13.64 -25.50
CA VAL A 254 12.52 14.36 -26.70
C VAL A 254 12.51 15.88 -26.46
N ARG A 255 11.94 16.34 -25.34
CA ARG A 255 11.88 17.77 -25.01
C ARG A 255 13.25 18.41 -24.76
N VAL A 256 14.22 17.66 -24.23
CA VAL A 256 15.59 18.13 -24.01
C VAL A 256 16.32 18.16 -25.34
N ALA A 257 16.33 17.06 -26.09
CA ALA A 257 16.98 16.94 -27.40
C ALA A 257 16.48 18.01 -28.39
N LEU A 258 15.16 18.18 -28.53
CA LEU A 258 14.58 19.24 -29.37
C LEU A 258 15.08 20.62 -28.98
N GLN A 259 15.08 20.97 -27.69
CA GLN A 259 15.46 22.30 -27.23
C GLN A 259 16.97 22.56 -27.38
N VAL A 260 17.80 21.58 -27.02
CA VAL A 260 19.27 21.68 -27.09
C VAL A 260 19.71 21.81 -28.55
N ILE A 261 19.22 20.94 -29.43
CA ILE A 261 19.63 20.94 -30.84
C ILE A 261 19.09 22.14 -31.60
N LEU A 262 17.83 22.53 -31.39
CA LEU A 262 17.31 23.77 -31.99
C LEU A 262 18.12 24.98 -31.55
N ARG A 263 18.50 25.09 -30.27
CA ARG A 263 19.35 26.18 -29.80
C ARG A 263 20.73 26.18 -30.44
N ARG A 264 21.37 25.02 -30.58
CA ARG A 264 22.70 24.91 -31.24
C ARG A 264 22.63 25.36 -32.69
N LEU A 265 21.66 24.85 -33.45
CA LEU A 265 21.49 25.18 -34.86
C LEU A 265 21.08 26.64 -35.06
N CYS A 266 20.12 27.15 -34.29
CA CYS A 266 19.71 28.56 -34.36
C CYS A 266 20.86 29.52 -34.01
N ARG A 267 21.68 29.22 -32.99
CA ARG A 267 22.86 30.04 -32.66
C ARG A 267 23.89 30.05 -33.78
N ARG A 268 24.16 28.88 -34.36
CA ARG A 268 25.09 28.75 -35.49
C ARG A 268 24.64 29.57 -36.70
N ASP A 269 23.33 29.56 -36.97
CA ASP A 269 22.76 30.19 -38.16
C ASP A 269 22.27 31.64 -37.89
N GLY A 270 22.47 32.18 -36.68
CA GLY A 270 22.06 33.54 -36.29
C GLY A 270 20.55 33.78 -36.20
N ILE A 271 19.76 32.74 -35.95
CA ILE A 271 18.29 32.75 -35.93
C ILE A 271 17.78 32.76 -34.48
N SER A 272 16.59 33.34 -34.22
CA SER A 272 15.93 33.25 -32.91
C SER A 272 15.68 31.80 -32.48
N ASP A 273 15.99 31.49 -31.21
CA ASP A 273 15.82 30.16 -30.62
C ASP A 273 14.39 29.89 -30.10
N ASP A 274 13.46 30.83 -30.28
CA ASP A 274 12.07 30.70 -29.83
C ASP A 274 11.25 29.67 -30.65
N ILE A 275 11.80 29.16 -31.76
CA ILE A 275 11.15 28.15 -32.60
C ILE A 275 10.74 26.90 -31.81
N TYR A 276 11.51 26.51 -30.79
CA TYR A 276 11.14 25.40 -29.91
C TYR A 276 9.78 25.65 -29.25
N LYS A 277 9.55 26.87 -28.73
CA LYS A 277 8.29 27.22 -28.05
C LYS A 277 7.12 27.25 -29.04
N HIS A 278 7.35 27.73 -30.27
CA HIS A 278 6.37 27.74 -31.36
C HIS A 278 5.96 26.30 -31.74
N TYR A 279 6.94 25.42 -31.92
CA TYR A 279 6.69 24.01 -32.19
C TYR A 279 5.91 23.34 -31.05
N MET A 280 6.24 23.60 -29.79
CA MET A 280 5.52 22.99 -28.65
C MET A 280 4.04 23.38 -28.62
N VAL A 281 3.69 24.62 -28.98
CA VAL A 281 2.29 25.05 -29.10
C VAL A 281 1.61 24.34 -30.26
N TYR A 282 2.24 24.33 -31.43
CA TYR A 282 1.73 23.64 -32.60
C TYR A 282 1.52 22.13 -32.36
N TYR A 283 2.47 21.48 -31.68
CA TYR A 283 2.40 20.06 -31.31
C TYR A 283 1.24 19.77 -30.37
N MET A 284 1.07 20.56 -29.31
CA MET A 284 -0.07 20.41 -28.40
C MET A 284 -1.41 20.61 -29.13
N SER A 285 -1.49 21.58 -30.04
CA SER A 285 -2.70 21.78 -30.85
C SER A 285 -2.96 20.64 -31.82
N SER A 286 -1.94 20.02 -32.42
CA SER A 286 -2.11 18.82 -33.24
C SER A 286 -2.66 17.65 -32.44
N ILE A 287 -2.19 17.44 -31.20
CA ILE A 287 -2.76 16.41 -30.31
C ILE A 287 -4.24 16.70 -30.03
N LEU A 288 -4.57 17.94 -29.63
CA LEU A 288 -5.96 18.33 -29.36
C LEU A 288 -6.86 18.10 -30.59
N ASN A 289 -6.39 18.44 -31.78
CA ASN A 289 -7.11 18.22 -33.04
C ASN A 289 -7.37 16.74 -33.31
N ASP A 290 -6.44 15.85 -32.98
CA ASP A 290 -6.63 14.41 -33.13
C ASP A 290 -7.55 13.85 -32.03
N CYS A 291 -7.48 14.38 -30.80
CA CYS A 291 -8.39 14.07 -29.71
C CYS A 291 -9.85 14.50 -29.98
N LEU A 292 -10.08 15.61 -30.69
CA LEU A 292 -11.43 16.09 -31.04
C LEU A 292 -12.18 15.12 -31.95
N LYS A 293 -11.46 14.26 -32.69
CA LYS A 293 -12.05 13.21 -33.54
C LYS A 293 -12.44 11.96 -32.75
N LYS A 294 -12.31 11.99 -31.42
CA LYS A 294 -12.46 10.84 -30.51
C LYS A 294 -13.34 11.20 -29.32
N THR A 295 -13.84 10.18 -28.63
CA THR A 295 -14.67 10.31 -27.43
C THR A 295 -13.79 10.60 -26.20
N MET A 296 -13.45 11.87 -25.99
CA MET A 296 -12.86 12.37 -24.73
C MET A 296 -13.88 13.23 -23.97
N SER A 297 -13.64 13.46 -22.68
CA SER A 297 -14.50 14.30 -21.84
C SER A 297 -14.30 15.80 -22.10
N ASP A 298 -15.34 16.59 -21.85
CA ASP A 298 -15.28 18.05 -21.96
C ASP A 298 -14.23 18.67 -21.03
N GLU A 299 -14.02 18.09 -19.85
CA GLU A 299 -12.98 18.50 -18.92
C GLU A 299 -11.59 18.35 -19.55
N GLN A 300 -11.31 17.23 -20.23
CA GLN A 300 -10.04 17.00 -20.91
C GLN A 300 -9.81 18.01 -22.04
N PHE A 301 -10.85 18.30 -22.85
CA PHE A 301 -10.77 19.35 -23.87
C PHE A 301 -10.49 20.72 -23.26
N TYR A 302 -11.18 21.07 -22.17
CA TYR A 302 -10.97 22.33 -21.46
C TYR A 302 -9.53 22.46 -20.95
N LEU A 303 -9.00 21.41 -20.32
CA LEU A 303 -7.64 21.41 -19.76
C LEU A 303 -6.57 21.53 -20.85
N MET A 304 -6.74 20.82 -21.98
CA MET A 304 -5.85 20.94 -23.14
C MET A 304 -5.88 22.36 -23.71
N ASN A 305 -7.08 22.89 -23.95
CA ASN A 305 -7.31 24.22 -24.49
C ASN A 305 -6.69 25.31 -23.59
N ALA A 306 -6.95 25.27 -22.28
CA ALA A 306 -6.40 26.20 -21.30
C ALA A 306 -4.87 26.15 -21.24
N LYS A 307 -4.24 24.96 -21.40
CA LYS A 307 -2.79 24.84 -21.42
C LYS A 307 -2.18 25.47 -22.69
N ILE A 308 -2.80 25.25 -23.84
CA ILE A 308 -2.35 25.83 -25.12
C ILE A 308 -2.52 27.35 -25.08
N ALA A 309 -3.68 27.86 -24.65
CA ALA A 309 -3.95 29.28 -24.51
C ALA A 309 -2.92 29.99 -23.60
N ARG A 310 -2.60 29.40 -22.44
CA ARG A 310 -1.55 29.94 -21.55
C ARG A 310 -0.15 29.93 -22.17
N ARG A 311 0.15 28.99 -23.08
CA ARG A 311 1.43 28.97 -23.79
C ARG A 311 1.47 30.01 -24.91
N LEU A 312 0.37 30.20 -25.63
CA LEU A 312 0.23 31.26 -26.63
C LEU A 312 0.45 32.64 -26.02
N HIS A 313 -0.11 32.90 -24.83
CA HIS A 313 0.10 34.17 -24.12
C HIS A 313 1.56 34.43 -23.69
N LYS A 314 2.42 33.41 -23.72
CA LYS A 314 3.86 33.51 -23.41
C LYS A 314 4.73 33.66 -24.66
N LEU A 315 4.15 33.58 -25.84
CA LEU A 315 4.85 33.82 -27.11
C LEU A 315 4.68 35.27 -27.50
N ASP A 316 5.73 35.84 -28.09
CA ASP A 316 5.59 37.07 -28.85
C ASP A 316 4.90 36.73 -30.18
N LEU A 317 3.70 37.26 -30.37
CA LEU A 317 2.86 37.06 -31.55
C LEU A 317 2.60 38.39 -32.30
N SER A 318 3.50 39.37 -32.12
CA SER A 318 3.41 40.68 -32.80
C SER A 318 3.31 40.53 -34.33
N HIS A 319 3.96 39.50 -34.89
CA HIS A 319 3.76 39.04 -36.25
C HIS A 319 3.16 37.64 -36.24
N LEU A 320 1.89 37.51 -36.68
CA LEU A 320 1.16 36.25 -36.65
C LEU A 320 1.84 35.18 -37.55
N PRO A 321 2.32 34.06 -36.98
CA PRO A 321 2.93 33.01 -37.78
C PRO A 321 1.92 32.24 -38.63
N ALA A 322 2.34 31.66 -39.76
CA ALA A 322 1.45 30.92 -40.66
C ALA A 322 0.80 29.67 -40.03
N TRP A 323 1.35 29.13 -38.95
CA TRP A 323 0.75 28.02 -38.19
C TRP A 323 -0.35 28.48 -37.22
N PHE A 324 -0.47 29.78 -36.93
CA PHE A 324 -1.39 30.32 -35.94
C PHE A 324 -2.87 30.07 -36.27
N PRO A 325 -3.35 30.25 -37.53
CA PRO A 325 -4.75 29.97 -37.87
C PRO A 325 -5.18 28.54 -37.58
N PHE A 326 -4.29 27.56 -37.79
CA PHE A 326 -4.55 26.17 -37.42
C PHE A 326 -4.79 26.03 -35.92
N VAL A 327 -3.90 26.61 -35.10
CA VAL A 327 -4.03 26.57 -33.64
C VAL A 327 -5.31 27.26 -33.18
N GLN A 328 -5.62 28.43 -33.74
CA GLN A 328 -6.85 29.17 -33.42
C GLN A 328 -8.11 28.34 -33.72
N ASN A 329 -8.18 27.72 -34.88
CA ASN A 329 -9.33 26.89 -35.28
C ASN A 329 -9.52 25.71 -34.33
N VAL A 330 -8.45 25.00 -33.98
CA VAL A 330 -8.52 23.85 -33.06
C VAL A 330 -9.03 24.27 -31.67
N LEU A 331 -8.57 25.41 -31.13
CA LEU A 331 -9.04 25.90 -29.83
C LEU A 331 -10.50 26.38 -29.88
N GLN A 332 -10.93 26.97 -31.00
CA GLN A 332 -12.32 27.36 -31.22
C GLN A 332 -13.23 26.14 -31.33
N GLU A 333 -12.82 25.11 -32.06
CA GLU A 333 -13.57 23.86 -32.22
C GLU A 333 -13.71 23.13 -30.87
N ALA A 334 -12.63 23.03 -30.09
CA ALA A 334 -12.70 22.47 -28.74
C ALA A 334 -13.65 23.25 -27.82
N ASN A 335 -13.59 24.59 -27.84
CA ASN A 335 -14.51 25.41 -27.07
C ASN A 335 -15.96 25.28 -27.54
N ALA A 336 -16.20 25.19 -28.85
CA ALA A 336 -17.53 24.99 -29.41
C ALA A 336 -18.12 23.64 -28.98
N SER A 337 -17.31 22.58 -28.93
CA SER A 337 -17.70 21.26 -28.44
C SER A 337 -18.13 21.31 -26.97
N ILE A 338 -17.30 21.91 -26.10
CA ILE A 338 -17.61 22.08 -24.67
C ILE A 338 -18.91 22.88 -24.47
N LEU A 339 -19.05 24.01 -25.18
CA LEU A 339 -20.26 24.85 -25.07
C LEU A 339 -21.51 24.15 -25.57
N LYS A 340 -21.41 23.32 -26.62
CA LYS A 340 -22.52 22.52 -27.13
C LYS A 340 -23.00 21.53 -26.07
N ASN A 341 -22.09 20.79 -25.45
CA ASN A 341 -22.42 19.83 -24.40
C ASN A 341 -22.97 20.51 -23.14
N TRP A 342 -22.38 21.62 -22.71
CA TRP A 342 -22.88 22.42 -21.59
C TRP A 342 -24.32 22.92 -21.81
N ARG A 343 -24.64 23.41 -23.02
CA ARG A 343 -26.03 23.79 -23.37
C ARG A 343 -26.99 22.60 -23.31
N GLY A 344 -26.53 21.40 -23.71
CA GLY A 344 -27.30 20.16 -23.56
C GLY A 344 -27.62 19.83 -22.11
N ILE A 345 -26.62 19.90 -21.22
CA ILE A 345 -26.79 19.68 -19.78
C ILE A 345 -27.78 20.69 -19.19
N MET A 346 -27.61 21.99 -19.48
CA MET A 346 -28.53 23.02 -18.99
C MET A 346 -29.98 22.79 -19.45
N ALA A 347 -30.17 22.31 -20.69
CA ALA A 347 -31.51 22.01 -21.22
C ALA A 347 -32.16 20.80 -20.53
N GLN A 348 -31.37 19.82 -20.09
CA GLN A 348 -31.86 18.62 -19.37
C GLN A 348 -32.09 18.87 -17.87
N SER A 349 -31.24 19.69 -17.24
CA SER A 349 -31.35 20.03 -15.80
C SER A 349 -32.35 21.15 -15.51
N GLY A 350 -32.91 21.79 -16.53
CA GLY A 350 -34.02 22.72 -16.39
C GLY A 350 -35.30 22.01 -15.98
N LEU A 351 -35.48 21.75 -14.68
CA LEU A 351 -36.73 21.26 -14.13
C LEU A 351 -37.86 22.23 -14.49
N ARG A 352 -38.73 21.83 -15.42
CA ARG A 352 -40.09 22.37 -15.50
C ARG A 352 -40.82 21.84 -14.28
N HIS A 353 -40.70 22.53 -13.15
CA HIS A 353 -41.54 22.23 -12.00
C HIS A 353 -42.99 22.42 -12.44
N ASP A 354 -43.73 21.32 -12.49
CA ASP A 354 -45.18 21.37 -12.59
C ASP A 354 -45.69 21.98 -11.28
N LYS A 355 -46.24 23.19 -11.38
CA LYS A 355 -46.78 23.93 -10.23
C LYS A 355 -48.22 23.53 -9.92
N ASP A 356 -48.84 22.67 -10.72
CA ASP A 356 -50.21 22.18 -10.51
C ASP A 356 -50.44 21.48 -9.15
N PRO A 357 -49.49 20.71 -8.57
CA PRO A 357 -49.70 20.10 -7.26
C PRO A 357 -49.81 21.14 -6.14
N LEU A 358 -49.09 22.27 -6.24
CA LEU A 358 -49.14 23.36 -5.26
C LEU A 358 -50.49 24.09 -5.30
N ALA A 359 -51.17 24.09 -6.45
CA ALA A 359 -52.50 24.69 -6.60
C ALA A 359 -53.63 23.84 -5.96
N LYS A 360 -53.35 22.57 -5.59
CA LYS A 360 -54.33 21.63 -5.04
C LYS A 360 -54.27 21.47 -3.51
N LEU A 361 -53.34 22.17 -2.83
CA LEU A 361 -53.24 22.13 -1.37
C LEU A 361 -54.46 22.81 -0.73
N ASN A 362 -55.09 22.15 0.26
CA ASN A 362 -56.27 22.65 0.96
C ASN A 362 -56.02 22.66 2.48
N PHE A 363 -55.33 23.72 2.91
CA PHE A 363 -54.97 23.95 4.31
C PHE A 363 -56.14 23.88 5.29
N GLY A 364 -57.38 24.13 4.84
CA GLY A 364 -58.58 24.04 5.68
C GLY A 364 -59.02 22.60 5.99
N LYS A 365 -58.74 21.62 5.11
CA LYS A 365 -58.97 20.20 5.40
C LYS A 365 -57.80 19.56 6.16
N ASP A 366 -56.59 20.05 5.91
CA ASP A 366 -55.35 19.49 6.46
C ASP A 366 -55.13 19.83 7.96
N ILE A 367 -56.00 20.66 8.56
CA ILE A 367 -56.03 20.94 10.02
C ILE A 367 -56.95 20.00 10.81
N TYR A 368 -57.75 19.14 10.15
CA TYR A 368 -58.62 18.19 10.82
C TYR A 368 -57.94 16.83 10.92
N CYS A 369 -57.48 16.47 12.12
CA CYS A 369 -56.96 15.14 12.42
C CYS A 369 -58.01 14.34 13.22
N LEU A 370 -58.49 13.24 12.65
CA LEU A 370 -59.30 12.26 13.38
C LEU A 370 -58.33 11.33 14.13
N LEU A 371 -58.52 11.17 15.44
CA LEU A 371 -57.74 10.29 16.30
C LEU A 371 -58.60 9.11 16.81
N PRO A 372 -59.05 8.22 15.91
CA PRO A 372 -60.04 7.20 16.22
C PRO A 372 -59.61 6.21 17.32
N ASP A 373 -58.31 6.05 17.55
CA ASP A 373 -57.78 5.22 18.64
C ASP A 373 -57.93 5.89 20.02
N LEU A 374 -57.81 7.22 20.09
CA LEU A 374 -58.06 7.99 21.30
C LEU A 374 -59.55 7.99 21.64
N ASP A 375 -60.40 8.17 20.63
CA ASP A 375 -61.86 8.11 20.79
C ASP A 375 -62.31 6.73 21.28
N LYS A 376 -61.75 5.65 20.70
CA LYS A 376 -61.96 4.27 21.17
C LYS A 376 -61.51 4.05 22.60
N TRP A 377 -60.37 4.62 23.01
CA TRP A 377 -59.85 4.48 24.37
C TRP A 377 -60.72 5.21 25.40
N LEU A 378 -61.24 6.39 25.06
CA LEU A 378 -62.18 7.14 25.89
C LEU A 378 -63.52 6.40 26.04
N GLU A 379 -64.06 5.81 24.96
CA GLU A 379 -65.26 4.96 25.05
C GLU A 379 -65.04 3.67 25.85
N ALA A 380 -63.81 3.16 25.92
CA ALA A 380 -63.45 1.99 26.71
C ALA A 380 -63.33 2.29 28.21
N LEU A 381 -63.06 3.54 28.60
CA LEU A 381 -63.02 3.97 29.99
C LEU A 381 -64.41 3.99 30.62
N ASP A 382 -65.43 4.44 29.89
CA ASP A 382 -66.83 4.48 30.37
C ASP A 382 -67.45 3.07 30.57
N LYS A 383 -66.85 2.03 29.98
CA LYS A 383 -67.32 0.64 30.06
C LYS A 383 -66.66 -0.18 31.18
N ARG A 384 -65.75 0.40 31.98
CA ARG A 384 -65.08 -0.32 33.07
C ARG A 384 -65.97 -0.42 34.31
N GLN A 385 -66.67 -1.54 34.45
CA GLN A 385 -67.24 -1.97 35.74
C GLN A 385 -66.12 -2.53 36.64
N HIS A 386 -66.07 -2.09 37.91
CA HIS A 386 -65.19 -2.65 38.93
C HIS A 386 -65.54 -4.12 39.17
N CYS A 387 -64.71 -5.02 38.64
CA CYS A 387 -64.77 -6.44 38.96
C CYS A 387 -63.98 -6.70 40.24
N SER A 388 -64.67 -6.81 41.37
CA SER A 388 -64.11 -7.38 42.60
C SER A 388 -64.19 -8.90 42.52
N SER A 389 -63.33 -9.51 41.71
CA SER A 389 -63.17 -10.97 41.67
C SER A 389 -61.91 -11.34 42.43
N SER A 390 -62.10 -11.93 43.61
CA SER A 390 -61.06 -12.66 44.33
C SER A 390 -60.64 -13.86 43.50
N ALA A 391 -59.60 -13.71 42.67
CA ALA A 391 -58.93 -14.85 42.07
C ALA A 391 -58.20 -15.63 43.17
N ALA A 392 -58.28 -16.95 43.15
CA ALA A 392 -57.46 -17.79 44.00
C ALA A 392 -55.99 -17.57 43.63
N PHE A 393 -55.28 -16.81 44.46
CA PHE A 393 -53.85 -16.54 44.32
C PHE A 393 -53.06 -17.82 44.58
N GLN A 394 -52.53 -18.44 43.53
CA GLN A 394 -51.44 -19.40 43.63
C GLN A 394 -50.15 -18.69 43.20
N PRO A 395 -49.29 -18.27 44.14
CA PRO A 395 -48.00 -17.71 43.76
C PRO A 395 -47.13 -18.83 43.16
N CYS A 396 -46.84 -18.74 41.86
CA CYS A 396 -45.65 -19.39 41.31
C CYS A 396 -44.45 -18.56 41.77
N THR A 397 -43.59 -19.12 42.60
CA THR A 397 -42.39 -18.41 43.08
C THR A 397 -41.29 -18.48 42.03
N GLY A 398 -40.85 -17.33 41.52
CA GLY A 398 -39.69 -17.22 40.61
C GLY A 398 -38.33 -17.25 41.32
N LEU A 399 -38.31 -17.58 42.62
CA LEU A 399 -37.10 -17.69 43.44
C LEU A 399 -36.29 -18.93 43.05
N LEU A 400 -34.99 -18.73 42.83
CA LEU A 400 -34.03 -19.80 42.56
C LEU A 400 -33.43 -20.31 43.88
N GLU A 401 -33.44 -21.62 44.06
CA GLU A 401 -32.69 -22.30 45.13
C GLU A 401 -31.45 -22.95 44.51
N PHE A 402 -30.27 -22.53 44.95
CA PHE A 402 -28.99 -23.02 44.43
C PHE A 402 -28.47 -24.19 45.27
N GLU A 403 -28.13 -25.30 44.61
CA GLU A 403 -27.52 -26.45 45.28
C GLU A 403 -26.12 -26.11 45.79
N LYS A 404 -25.79 -26.54 47.01
CA LYS A 404 -24.50 -26.21 47.65
C LYS A 404 -23.28 -26.84 46.96
N THR A 405 -23.48 -27.95 46.27
CA THR A 405 -22.43 -28.75 45.63
C THR A 405 -22.20 -28.40 44.17
N GLU A 406 -23.09 -27.63 43.55
CA GLU A 406 -23.02 -27.27 42.14
C GLU A 406 -22.79 -25.77 41.96
N LEU A 407 -22.01 -25.41 40.94
CA LEU A 407 -21.78 -24.01 40.61
C LEU A 407 -23.05 -23.42 39.94
N PRO A 408 -23.61 -22.30 40.43
CA PRO A 408 -24.85 -21.74 39.91
C PRO A 408 -24.64 -21.02 38.57
N LEU A 409 -24.53 -21.78 37.49
CA LEU A 409 -24.22 -21.29 36.13
C LEU A 409 -25.37 -20.50 35.47
N SER A 410 -26.60 -20.60 35.97
CA SER A 410 -27.78 -19.97 35.37
C SER A 410 -28.47 -19.04 36.36
N LEU A 411 -28.42 -17.74 36.07
CA LEU A 411 -29.22 -16.73 36.74
C LEU A 411 -30.46 -16.47 35.86
N ASN A 412 -31.63 -16.95 36.30
CA ASN A 412 -32.88 -16.70 35.58
C ASN A 412 -33.40 -15.29 35.90
N THR A 413 -33.41 -14.43 34.89
CA THR A 413 -33.93 -13.05 34.94
C THR A 413 -35.21 -12.89 34.11
N SER A 414 -35.94 -13.98 33.86
CA SER A 414 -37.15 -13.91 33.03
C SER A 414 -38.33 -13.27 33.76
N ASP A 415 -38.25 -13.18 35.09
CA ASP A 415 -39.29 -12.61 35.95
C ASP A 415 -38.73 -11.39 36.70
N PRO A 416 -39.08 -10.16 36.26
CA PRO A 416 -38.60 -8.91 36.85
C PRO A 416 -38.87 -8.78 38.35
N ASP A 417 -39.90 -9.46 38.87
CA ASP A 417 -40.30 -9.36 40.27
C ASP A 417 -39.32 -10.11 41.20
N TYR A 418 -38.54 -11.07 40.68
CA TYR A 418 -37.62 -11.90 41.47
C TYR A 418 -36.13 -11.68 41.15
N GLU A 419 -35.78 -10.85 40.16
CA GLU A 419 -34.39 -10.63 39.72
C GLU A 419 -33.45 -10.25 40.87
N LEU A 420 -33.83 -9.25 41.69
CA LEU A 420 -33.01 -8.80 42.83
C LEU A 420 -32.85 -9.88 43.91
N LEU A 421 -33.91 -10.65 44.15
CA LEU A 421 -33.90 -11.73 45.15
C LEU A 421 -33.05 -12.91 44.69
N ASN A 422 -33.06 -13.21 43.39
CA ASN A 422 -32.23 -14.25 42.78
C ASN A 422 -30.74 -13.87 42.78
N LEU A 423 -30.42 -12.59 42.57
CA LEU A 423 -29.04 -12.10 42.73
C LEU A 423 -28.56 -12.18 44.19
N ALA A 424 -29.40 -11.80 45.15
CA ALA A 424 -29.07 -11.94 46.57
C ALA A 424 -28.86 -13.41 46.96
N ALA A 425 -29.69 -14.33 46.45
CA ALA A 425 -29.53 -15.77 46.67
C ALA A 425 -28.21 -16.31 46.08
N PHE A 426 -27.78 -15.79 44.93
CA PHE A 426 -26.50 -16.13 44.32
C PHE A 426 -25.32 -15.59 45.15
N GLU A 427 -25.39 -14.35 45.61
CA GLU A 427 -24.37 -13.73 46.46
C GLU A 427 -24.22 -14.46 47.80
N ASP A 428 -25.34 -14.92 48.39
CA ASP A 428 -25.33 -15.79 49.56
C ASP A 428 -24.72 -17.16 49.24
N TRP A 429 -25.01 -17.74 48.07
CA TRP A 429 -24.35 -18.98 47.66
C TRP A 429 -22.83 -18.82 47.58
N VAL A 430 -22.34 -17.73 46.97
CA VAL A 430 -20.90 -17.42 46.90
C VAL A 430 -20.31 -17.29 48.30
N ARG A 431 -20.99 -16.53 49.17
CA ARG A 431 -20.57 -16.31 50.56
C ARG A 431 -20.42 -17.60 51.36
N PHE A 432 -21.34 -18.56 51.22
CA PHE A 432 -21.41 -19.73 52.11
C PHE A 432 -20.80 -21.00 51.51
N ASN A 433 -20.72 -21.12 50.18
CA ASN A 433 -20.39 -22.39 49.53
C ASN A 433 -19.15 -22.32 48.62
N LEU A 434 -18.68 -21.14 48.17
CA LEU A 434 -17.61 -21.05 47.17
C LEU A 434 -16.30 -21.73 47.60
N ASP A 435 -15.81 -21.48 48.81
CA ASP A 435 -14.55 -22.07 49.29
C ASP A 435 -14.66 -23.61 49.40
N SER A 436 -15.74 -24.11 50.00
CA SER A 436 -16.01 -25.55 50.13
C SER A 436 -16.17 -26.23 48.75
N TRP A 437 -16.84 -25.55 47.81
CA TRP A 437 -16.99 -26.03 46.45
C TRP A 437 -15.64 -26.08 45.74
N LEU A 438 -14.81 -25.05 45.89
CA LEU A 438 -13.49 -24.98 45.29
C LEU A 438 -12.60 -26.12 45.78
N GLU A 439 -12.56 -26.40 47.09
CA GLU A 439 -11.75 -27.49 47.67
C GLU A 439 -12.03 -28.86 47.03
N VAL A 440 -13.31 -29.14 46.71
CA VAL A 440 -13.73 -30.39 46.06
C VAL A 440 -13.38 -30.41 44.57
N HIS A 441 -13.35 -29.25 43.91
CA HIS A 441 -13.19 -29.11 42.45
C HIS A 441 -11.82 -28.57 42.01
N LEU A 442 -10.83 -28.51 42.92
CA LEU A 442 -9.46 -28.09 42.63
C LEU A 442 -8.77 -28.92 41.54
N SER A 443 -9.24 -30.14 41.29
CA SER A 443 -8.69 -31.07 40.28
C SER A 443 -9.49 -31.13 38.97
N GLY A 444 -10.62 -30.43 38.86
CA GLY A 444 -11.45 -30.45 37.64
C GLY A 444 -10.83 -29.59 36.54
N GLU A 445 -10.74 -30.09 35.30
CA GLU A 445 -10.02 -29.41 34.19
C GLU A 445 -10.68 -28.10 33.70
N ASP A 446 -12.00 -27.95 33.89
CA ASP A 446 -12.80 -26.85 33.32
C ASP A 446 -13.18 -25.75 34.35
N THR A 447 -12.72 -25.86 35.59
CA THR A 447 -13.15 -24.97 36.70
C THR A 447 -12.89 -23.48 36.39
N CYS A 448 -11.72 -23.13 35.84
CA CYS A 448 -11.43 -21.75 35.45
C CYS A 448 -12.40 -21.19 34.41
N GLN A 449 -12.78 -22.00 33.43
CA GLN A 449 -13.71 -21.58 32.37
C GLN A 449 -15.13 -21.43 32.90
N GLN A 450 -15.56 -22.32 33.81
CA GLN A 450 -16.85 -22.19 34.48
C GLN A 450 -16.93 -20.91 35.32
N LEU A 451 -15.86 -20.58 36.06
CA LEU A 451 -15.77 -19.35 36.83
C LEU A 451 -15.72 -18.09 35.95
N ASP A 452 -14.99 -18.11 34.83
CA ASP A 452 -14.98 -17.02 33.84
C ASP A 452 -16.40 -16.71 33.32
N ASN A 453 -17.10 -17.75 32.86
CA ASN A 453 -18.47 -17.64 32.37
C ASN A 453 -19.40 -17.12 33.45
N LEU A 454 -19.25 -17.59 34.69
CA LEU A 454 -20.08 -17.16 35.81
C LEU A 454 -19.85 -15.69 36.16
N ILE A 455 -18.59 -15.24 36.21
CA ILE A 455 -18.25 -13.84 36.47
C ILE A 455 -18.85 -12.93 35.40
N LYS A 456 -18.68 -13.27 34.13
CA LYS A 456 -19.22 -12.51 33.00
C LYS A 456 -20.75 -12.46 33.03
N HIS A 457 -21.40 -13.60 33.30
CA HIS A 457 -22.86 -13.69 33.38
C HIS A 457 -23.41 -12.89 34.56
N TYR A 458 -22.86 -13.07 35.76
CA TYR A 458 -23.27 -12.32 36.95
C TYR A 458 -23.09 -10.82 36.77
N TYR A 459 -21.94 -10.36 36.28
CA TYR A 459 -21.72 -8.94 36.01
C TYR A 459 -22.73 -8.38 34.99
N GLY A 460 -23.00 -9.12 33.91
CA GLY A 460 -23.95 -8.72 32.87
C GLY A 460 -25.37 -8.52 33.38
N VAL A 461 -25.78 -9.30 34.39
CA VAL A 461 -27.09 -9.18 35.05
C VAL A 461 -27.09 -8.13 36.17
N ALA A 462 -26.10 -8.17 37.06
CA ALA A 462 -26.07 -7.36 38.28
C ALA A 462 -25.73 -5.89 38.01
N SER A 463 -24.80 -5.59 37.09
CA SER A 463 -24.33 -4.22 36.86
C SER A 463 -25.45 -3.25 36.44
N PRO A 464 -26.34 -3.58 35.48
CA PRO A 464 -27.46 -2.72 35.12
C PRO A 464 -28.43 -2.49 36.29
N LEU A 465 -28.76 -3.56 37.02
CA LEU A 465 -29.73 -3.55 38.13
C LEU A 465 -29.23 -2.77 39.34
N TYR A 466 -27.94 -2.87 39.65
CA TYR A 466 -27.34 -2.23 40.82
C TYR A 466 -26.82 -0.83 40.57
N SER A 467 -26.74 -0.37 39.32
CA SER A 467 -26.12 0.91 38.90
C SER A 467 -26.52 2.17 39.69
N ARG A 468 -27.67 2.17 40.39
CA ARG A 468 -28.17 3.29 41.21
C ARG A 468 -28.06 3.08 42.72
N ASN A 469 -27.48 1.96 43.16
CA ASN A 469 -27.35 1.60 44.57
C ASN A 469 -25.88 1.28 44.91
N PRO A 470 -25.15 2.23 45.53
CA PRO A 470 -23.74 2.05 45.89
C PRO A 470 -23.46 0.84 46.79
N GLU A 471 -24.38 0.48 47.69
CA GLU A 471 -24.23 -0.71 48.54
C GLU A 471 -24.32 -1.99 47.71
N ALA A 472 -25.28 -2.07 46.79
CA ALA A 472 -25.44 -3.23 45.92
C ALA A 472 -24.28 -3.37 44.92
N VAL A 473 -23.79 -2.26 44.36
CA VAL A 473 -22.57 -2.24 43.54
C VAL A 473 -21.38 -2.75 44.36
N SER A 474 -21.26 -2.32 45.62
CA SER A 474 -20.16 -2.74 46.50
C SER A 474 -20.19 -4.24 46.79
N VAL A 475 -21.38 -4.82 47.01
CA VAL A 475 -21.56 -6.27 47.17
C VAL A 475 -21.26 -7.03 45.89
N MET A 476 -21.65 -6.50 44.73
CA MET A 476 -21.34 -7.09 43.43
C MET A 476 -19.83 -7.14 43.18
N LEU A 477 -19.11 -6.04 43.40
CA LEU A 477 -17.65 -5.98 43.24
C LEU A 477 -16.94 -6.95 44.19
N LEU A 478 -17.37 -7.02 45.46
CA LEU A 478 -16.85 -7.98 46.43
C LEU A 478 -17.09 -9.44 46.01
N THR A 479 -18.29 -9.74 45.50
CA THR A 479 -18.67 -11.07 45.04
C THR A 479 -17.86 -11.48 43.80
N ILE A 480 -17.64 -10.56 42.85
CA ILE A 480 -16.78 -10.81 41.68
C ILE A 480 -15.33 -11.02 42.10
N LEU A 481 -14.82 -10.24 43.08
CA LEU A 481 -13.47 -10.43 43.61
C LEU A 481 -13.30 -11.83 44.22
N GLU A 482 -14.26 -12.31 45.02
CA GLU A 482 -14.20 -13.66 45.60
C GLU A 482 -14.22 -14.76 44.53
N LEU A 483 -15.08 -14.62 43.50
CA LEU A 483 -15.11 -15.54 42.35
C LEU A 483 -13.79 -15.51 41.56
N TRP A 484 -13.21 -14.33 41.35
CA TRP A 484 -11.91 -14.19 40.70
C TRP A 484 -10.79 -14.81 41.56
N ILE A 485 -10.81 -14.65 42.88
CA ILE A 485 -9.87 -15.31 43.80
C ILE A 485 -9.98 -16.83 43.69
N ALA A 486 -11.19 -17.39 43.59
CA ALA A 486 -11.36 -18.82 43.34
C ALA A 486 -10.74 -19.26 42.00
N CYS A 487 -10.89 -18.43 40.96
CA CYS A 487 -10.26 -18.64 39.65
C CYS A 487 -8.73 -18.60 39.75
N ASP A 488 -8.15 -17.62 40.45
CA ASP A 488 -6.71 -17.48 40.68
C ASP A 488 -6.14 -18.63 41.51
N LYS A 489 -6.81 -19.04 42.60
CA LYS A 489 -6.42 -20.19 43.43
C LYS A 489 -6.32 -21.49 42.61
N TRP A 490 -7.29 -21.74 41.74
CA TRP A 490 -7.28 -22.91 40.87
C TRP A 490 -6.20 -22.78 39.79
N ALA A 491 -6.07 -21.63 39.11
CA ALA A 491 -5.05 -21.45 38.09
C ALA A 491 -3.64 -21.62 38.68
N PHE A 492 -3.45 -21.12 39.89
CA PHE A 492 -2.23 -21.26 40.68
C PHE A 492 -1.93 -22.71 41.09
N SER A 493 -2.95 -23.55 41.36
CA SER A 493 -2.73 -24.96 41.72
C SER A 493 -2.16 -25.77 40.54
N ILE A 494 -2.61 -25.46 39.32
CA ILE A 494 -2.15 -26.12 38.09
C ILE A 494 -0.85 -25.49 37.58
N HIS A 495 -0.71 -24.17 37.70
CA HIS A 495 0.44 -23.42 37.23
C HIS A 495 1.05 -22.56 38.34
N PRO A 496 1.86 -23.16 39.24
CA PRO A 496 2.51 -22.43 40.34
C PRO A 496 3.36 -21.24 39.89
N LEU A 497 3.85 -21.27 38.63
CA LEU A 497 4.60 -20.19 38.01
C LEU A 497 3.83 -18.85 37.99
N LEU A 498 2.50 -18.88 37.95
CA LEU A 498 1.66 -17.68 38.05
C LEU A 498 1.99 -16.86 39.31
N GLY A 499 2.33 -17.54 40.40
CA GLY A 499 2.70 -16.99 41.71
C GLY A 499 3.80 -15.92 41.69
N ASP A 500 4.66 -16.00 40.68
CA ASP A 500 5.82 -15.14 40.58
C ASP A 500 5.50 -13.74 40.01
N TYR A 501 4.30 -13.56 39.45
CA TYR A 501 3.86 -12.35 38.72
C TYR A 501 2.65 -11.67 39.35
N ASP A 502 2.60 -10.35 39.17
CA ASP A 502 1.51 -9.49 39.61
C ASP A 502 0.27 -9.69 38.72
N ASN A 503 -0.91 -9.70 39.34
CA ASN A 503 -2.21 -9.77 38.67
C ASN A 503 -2.78 -8.38 38.34
N CYS A 504 -2.10 -7.31 38.76
CA CYS A 504 -2.43 -5.91 38.49
C CYS A 504 -3.78 -5.44 39.08
N ILE A 505 -4.38 -6.19 40.01
CA ILE A 505 -5.64 -5.78 40.66
C ILE A 505 -5.36 -4.72 41.74
N PRO A 506 -5.90 -3.50 41.59
CA PRO A 506 -5.70 -2.41 42.54
C PRO A 506 -6.59 -2.59 43.77
N MET A 507 -6.05 -3.23 44.81
CA MET A 507 -6.80 -3.50 46.05
C MET A 507 -7.23 -2.23 46.81
N ASP A 508 -6.56 -1.10 46.58
CA ASP A 508 -6.91 0.21 47.11
C ASP A 508 -8.32 0.68 46.69
N MET A 509 -8.81 0.22 45.53
CA MET A 509 -10.19 0.49 45.11
C MET A 509 -11.23 -0.15 46.03
N PHE A 510 -10.90 -1.26 46.68
CA PHE A 510 -11.82 -1.99 47.54
C PHE A 510 -11.96 -1.36 48.93
N GLU A 511 -11.06 -0.43 49.29
CA GLU A 511 -11.17 0.36 50.53
C GLU A 511 -12.37 1.32 50.51
N SER A 512 -12.88 1.65 49.32
CA SER A 512 -14.00 2.59 49.12
C SER A 512 -15.37 1.90 49.09
N LEU A 513 -15.44 0.57 49.26
CA LEU A 513 -16.70 -0.17 49.22
C LEU A 513 -17.63 0.19 50.39
N VAL A 514 -18.92 0.38 50.08
CA VAL A 514 -19.97 0.63 51.08
C VAL A 514 -20.50 -0.71 51.61
N LEU A 515 -19.88 -1.22 52.68
CA LEU A 515 -20.17 -2.52 53.29
C LEU A 515 -20.77 -2.38 54.71
N PRO A 516 -22.09 -2.13 54.84
CA PRO A 516 -22.71 -1.83 56.14
C PRO A 516 -22.72 -3.01 57.13
N TYR A 517 -22.60 -4.25 56.64
CA TYR A 517 -22.66 -5.45 57.48
C TYR A 517 -21.27 -5.96 57.85
N ARG A 518 -21.08 -6.31 59.13
CA ARG A 518 -19.84 -6.94 59.62
C ARG A 518 -19.39 -8.14 58.78
N SER A 519 -20.33 -8.98 58.35
CA SER A 519 -20.01 -10.14 57.52
C SER A 519 -19.44 -9.80 56.14
N GLN A 520 -19.79 -8.63 55.58
CA GLN A 520 -19.22 -8.16 54.32
C GLN A 520 -17.80 -7.64 54.53
N MET A 521 -17.55 -6.89 55.61
CA MET A 521 -16.20 -6.47 56.00
C MET A 521 -15.27 -7.67 56.26
N GLU A 522 -15.79 -8.73 56.90
CA GLU A 522 -15.04 -9.97 57.10
C GLU A 522 -14.75 -10.72 55.79
N ARG A 523 -15.63 -10.64 54.80
CA ARG A 523 -15.39 -11.17 53.43
C ARG A 523 -14.26 -10.40 52.75
N LEU A 524 -14.33 -9.06 52.77
CA LEU A 524 -13.29 -8.21 52.19
C LEU A 524 -11.93 -8.45 52.86
N ALA A 525 -11.87 -8.54 54.20
CA ALA A 525 -10.63 -8.81 54.92
C ALA A 525 -9.96 -10.13 54.48
N ARG A 526 -10.74 -11.20 54.23
CA ARG A 526 -10.19 -12.46 53.69
C ARG A 526 -9.64 -12.30 52.28
N ALA A 527 -10.30 -11.51 51.45
CA ALA A 527 -9.84 -11.22 50.09
C ALA A 527 -8.54 -10.40 50.11
N GLU A 528 -8.44 -9.38 50.97
CA GLU A 528 -7.23 -8.59 51.21
C GLU A 528 -6.07 -9.47 51.71
N ASP A 529 -6.33 -10.36 52.66
CA ASP A 529 -5.34 -11.32 53.17
C ASP A 529 -4.79 -12.21 52.05
N TYR A 530 -5.66 -12.73 51.19
CA TYR A 530 -5.27 -13.52 50.03
C TYR A 530 -4.36 -12.72 49.09
N MET A 531 -4.78 -11.51 48.74
CA MET A 531 -4.03 -10.64 47.81
C MET A 531 -2.69 -10.19 48.38
N ASN A 532 -2.63 -9.91 49.69
CA ASN A 532 -1.38 -9.61 50.39
C ASN A 532 -0.42 -10.81 50.40
N GLN A 533 -0.92 -12.02 50.69
CA GLN A 533 -0.12 -13.25 50.59
C GLN A 533 0.37 -13.49 49.16
N ARG A 534 -0.47 -13.23 48.15
CA ARG A 534 -0.12 -13.34 46.74
C ARG A 534 0.97 -12.35 46.35
N ARG A 535 0.90 -11.11 46.82
CA ARG A 535 1.88 -10.04 46.58
C ARG A 535 3.23 -10.34 47.24
N GLN A 536 3.23 -10.92 48.44
CA GLN A 536 4.47 -11.31 49.15
C GLN A 536 5.25 -12.44 48.45
N ARG A 537 4.60 -13.21 47.57
CA ARG A 537 5.23 -14.30 46.81
C ARG A 537 5.84 -13.85 45.48
N LEU A 538 5.61 -12.61 45.05
CA LEU A 538 6.10 -12.08 43.78
C LEU A 538 7.63 -12.14 43.72
N ARG A 539 8.13 -12.77 42.65
CA ARG A 539 9.57 -12.78 42.34
C ARG A 539 9.94 -11.72 41.33
N PHE A 540 8.98 -11.35 40.47
CA PHE A 540 9.18 -10.40 39.38
C PHE A 540 8.11 -9.30 39.43
N PRO A 541 8.13 -8.43 40.46
CA PRO A 541 7.12 -7.37 40.59
C PRO A 541 7.16 -6.35 39.45
N GLU A 542 8.31 -6.20 38.79
CA GLU A 542 8.47 -5.30 37.64
C GLU A 542 8.11 -5.96 36.29
N SER A 543 7.92 -7.28 36.25
CA SER A 543 7.56 -7.99 35.02
C SER A 543 6.03 -8.18 34.95
N SER A 544 5.42 -7.69 33.87
CA SER A 544 3.99 -7.82 33.67
C SER A 544 3.68 -9.05 32.84
N ILE A 545 2.83 -9.90 33.41
CA ILE A 545 2.36 -11.15 32.78
C ILE A 545 1.49 -10.90 31.52
N PHE A 546 0.98 -9.69 31.36
CA PHE A 546 0.07 -9.33 30.26
C PHE A 546 0.77 -8.64 29.09
N GLN A 547 1.89 -7.95 29.32
CA GLN A 547 2.55 -7.11 28.30
C GLN A 547 3.95 -7.60 27.90
N ASP A 548 4.68 -8.27 28.79
CA ASP A 548 6.10 -8.55 28.58
C ASP A 548 6.30 -9.62 27.49
N PHE A 549 7.07 -9.27 26.46
CA PHE A 549 7.29 -10.11 25.28
C PHE A 549 8.77 -10.42 25.05
N GLY A 550 9.15 -11.70 25.13
CA GLY A 550 10.49 -12.16 24.78
C GLY A 550 11.60 -11.65 25.70
N THR A 551 11.33 -11.52 27.00
CA THR A 551 12.34 -11.26 28.04
C THR A 551 12.61 -12.53 28.84
N GLN A 552 13.76 -12.61 29.52
CA GLN A 552 14.11 -13.80 30.30
C GLN A 552 13.15 -14.02 31.49
N SER A 553 12.57 -12.93 32.01
CA SER A 553 11.68 -12.96 33.16
C SER A 553 10.21 -13.11 32.82
N CYS A 554 9.78 -12.99 31.54
CA CYS A 554 8.36 -13.07 31.22
C CYS A 554 7.79 -14.49 31.39
N PHE A 555 6.50 -14.55 31.71
CA PHE A 555 5.80 -15.80 32.01
C PHE A 555 5.90 -16.83 30.88
N SER A 556 5.64 -16.40 29.65
CA SER A 556 5.63 -17.24 28.46
C SER A 556 6.97 -17.94 28.20
N VAL A 557 8.10 -17.23 28.37
CA VAL A 557 9.45 -17.82 28.23
C VAL A 557 9.73 -18.83 29.33
N ARG A 558 9.41 -18.48 30.59
CA ARG A 558 9.64 -19.38 31.74
C ARG A 558 8.74 -20.60 31.72
N PHE A 559 7.52 -20.48 31.19
CA PHE A 559 6.61 -21.59 30.98
C PHE A 559 7.13 -22.51 29.87
N PHE A 560 7.52 -21.93 28.74
CA PHE A 560 8.14 -22.66 27.63
C PHE A 560 9.33 -23.51 28.09
N ASP A 561 10.21 -22.94 28.91
CA ASP A 561 11.41 -23.64 29.40
C ASP A 561 11.09 -24.86 30.28
N GLN A 562 9.89 -24.94 30.84
CA GLN A 562 9.41 -26.06 31.65
C GLN A 562 8.49 -27.01 30.87
N SER A 563 8.09 -26.67 29.65
CA SER A 563 7.12 -27.43 28.85
C SER A 563 7.78 -28.14 27.68
N ILE A 564 7.83 -29.48 27.75
CA ILE A 564 8.36 -30.32 26.67
C ILE A 564 7.52 -30.21 25.38
N GLU A 565 6.20 -30.01 25.52
CA GLU A 565 5.27 -29.86 24.40
C GLU A 565 5.61 -28.62 23.57
N HIS A 566 5.86 -27.48 24.22
CA HIS A 566 6.24 -26.25 23.54
C HIS A 566 7.64 -26.34 22.92
N GLN A 567 8.57 -27.03 23.57
CA GLN A 567 9.91 -27.27 23.03
C GLN A 567 9.86 -28.14 21.76
N ASN A 568 9.02 -29.17 21.76
CA ASN A 568 8.76 -30.01 20.58
C ASN A 568 8.10 -29.20 19.46
N LEU A 569 7.13 -28.33 19.79
CA LEU A 569 6.46 -27.47 18.81
C LEU A 569 7.45 -26.48 18.16
N LEU A 570 8.36 -25.88 18.93
CA LEU A 570 9.44 -25.05 18.39
C LEU A 570 10.32 -25.85 17.41
N ALA A 571 10.74 -27.05 17.81
CA ALA A 571 11.58 -27.91 16.97
C ALA A 571 10.87 -28.28 15.65
N GLU A 572 9.59 -28.63 15.71
CA GLU A 572 8.77 -28.96 14.54
C GLU A 572 8.67 -27.78 13.56
N ILE A 573 8.37 -26.57 14.08
CA ILE A 573 8.29 -25.34 13.27
C ILE A 573 9.62 -25.07 12.58
N GLU A 574 10.73 -25.15 13.32
CA GLU A 574 12.05 -24.89 12.75
C GLU A 574 12.50 -25.96 11.76
N ASP A 575 12.21 -27.24 11.99
CA ASP A 575 12.55 -28.33 11.07
C ASP A 575 11.82 -28.18 9.74
N ARG A 576 10.52 -27.86 9.79
CA ARG A 576 9.75 -27.54 8.60
C ARG A 576 10.34 -26.32 7.88
N ALA A 577 10.67 -25.26 8.61
CA ALA A 577 11.25 -24.05 8.03
C ALA A 577 12.62 -24.29 7.38
N ARG A 578 13.48 -25.14 8.00
CA ARG A 578 14.76 -25.58 7.42
C ARG A 578 14.58 -26.35 6.12
N SER A 579 13.61 -27.27 6.07
CA SER A 579 13.29 -28.06 4.88
C SER A 579 12.80 -27.15 3.73
N GLU A 580 11.85 -26.26 4.02
CA GLU A 580 11.33 -25.30 3.03
C GLU A 580 12.43 -24.36 2.51
N ARG A 581 13.34 -23.91 3.38
CA ARG A 581 14.47 -23.05 3.01
C ARG A 581 15.48 -23.78 2.11
N THR A 582 15.81 -25.04 2.43
CA THR A 582 16.68 -25.89 1.60
C THR A 582 16.06 -26.11 0.21
N GLN A 583 14.76 -26.41 0.14
CA GLN A 583 14.05 -26.55 -1.13
C GLN A 583 14.08 -25.25 -1.94
N LYS A 584 13.96 -24.10 -1.26
CA LYS A 584 14.01 -22.79 -1.89
C LYS A 584 15.39 -22.44 -2.46
N GLN A 585 16.46 -22.82 -1.77
CA GLN A 585 17.84 -22.69 -2.28
C GLN A 585 18.06 -23.53 -3.53
N LEU A 586 17.54 -24.76 -3.57
CA LEU A 586 17.60 -25.61 -4.77
C LEU A 586 16.83 -24.99 -5.94
N GLU A 587 15.62 -24.49 -5.70
CA GLU A 587 14.80 -23.79 -6.70
C GLU A 587 15.55 -22.57 -7.27
N LEU A 588 16.23 -21.79 -6.42
CA LEU A 588 17.03 -20.65 -6.85
C LEU A 588 18.17 -21.08 -7.78
N GLY A 589 18.91 -22.13 -7.42
CA GLY A 589 19.99 -22.68 -8.27
C GLY A 589 19.48 -23.13 -9.65
N GLN A 590 18.35 -23.84 -9.69
CA GLN A 590 17.72 -24.29 -10.93
C GLN A 590 17.29 -23.11 -11.81
N LYS A 591 16.67 -22.08 -11.22
CA LYS A 591 16.24 -20.89 -11.95
C LYS A 591 17.41 -20.07 -12.49
N HIS A 592 18.50 -19.93 -11.74
CA HIS A 592 19.75 -19.31 -12.23
C HIS A 592 20.36 -20.09 -13.39
N GLN A 593 20.34 -21.43 -13.33
CA GLN A 593 20.81 -22.25 -14.44
C GLN A 593 19.96 -22.04 -15.69
N ARG A 594 18.62 -22.11 -15.57
CA ARG A 594 17.71 -21.88 -16.70
C ARG A 594 17.88 -20.49 -17.33
N TYR A 595 18.07 -19.45 -16.50
CA TYR A 595 18.34 -18.10 -16.97
C TYR A 595 19.61 -18.04 -17.84
N ARG A 596 20.71 -18.66 -17.38
CA ARG A 596 21.98 -18.71 -18.14
C ARG A 596 21.84 -19.50 -19.44
N GLU A 597 21.11 -20.61 -19.43
CA GLU A 597 20.85 -21.42 -20.63
C GLU A 597 20.07 -20.63 -21.68
N LEU A 598 19.03 -19.88 -21.28
CA LEU A 598 18.23 -19.07 -22.20
C LEU A 598 19.04 -17.93 -22.83
N TYR A 599 19.89 -17.26 -22.06
CA TYR A 599 20.80 -16.25 -22.60
C TYR A 599 21.85 -16.87 -23.54
N ALA A 600 22.42 -18.02 -23.20
CA ALA A 600 23.35 -18.72 -24.08
C ALA A 600 22.72 -19.14 -25.42
N LEU A 601 21.42 -19.51 -25.42
CA LEU A 601 20.66 -19.77 -26.66
C LEU A 601 20.37 -18.49 -27.44
N ALA A 602 20.04 -17.39 -26.74
CA ALA A 602 19.80 -16.10 -27.38
C ALA A 602 21.06 -15.55 -28.05
N ASP A 603 22.24 -15.73 -27.45
CA ASP A 603 23.51 -15.25 -27.98
C ASP A 603 23.98 -16.02 -29.22
N GLN A 604 23.43 -17.21 -29.48
CA GLN A 604 23.68 -18.00 -30.70
C GLN A 604 22.80 -17.60 -31.89
N LEU A 605 21.82 -16.72 -31.68
CA LEU A 605 20.84 -16.33 -32.68
C LEU A 605 20.98 -14.85 -33.03
N GLU A 606 20.65 -14.51 -34.27
CA GLU A 606 20.47 -13.13 -34.71
C GLU A 606 18.98 -12.75 -34.70
N CYS A 607 18.68 -11.46 -34.58
CA CYS A 607 17.30 -11.00 -34.68
C CYS A 607 16.78 -11.17 -36.11
N THR A 608 15.53 -11.64 -36.25
CA THR A 608 14.89 -11.80 -37.56
C THR A 608 14.16 -10.51 -37.94
N TYR A 609 14.35 -10.03 -39.17
CA TYR A 609 13.68 -8.85 -39.71
C TYR A 609 12.92 -9.20 -40.99
N TYR A 610 11.88 -8.42 -41.31
CA TYR A 610 11.11 -8.51 -42.56
C TYR A 610 10.89 -7.11 -43.13
N GLU A 611 10.96 -6.99 -44.44
CA GLU A 611 10.77 -5.71 -45.13
C GLU A 611 9.28 -5.38 -45.27
N VAL A 612 8.92 -4.14 -45.02
CA VAL A 612 7.55 -3.63 -45.16
C VAL A 612 7.60 -2.30 -45.90
N ILE A 613 6.64 -2.05 -46.79
CA ILE A 613 6.48 -0.75 -47.45
C ILE A 613 5.38 0.00 -46.68
N PRO A 614 5.72 0.98 -45.82
CA PRO A 614 4.74 1.59 -44.91
C PRO A 614 3.73 2.48 -45.64
N ASP A 615 4.14 3.11 -46.74
CA ASP A 615 3.29 3.88 -47.65
C ASP A 615 3.73 3.62 -49.10
N PRO A 616 2.83 3.09 -49.96
CA PRO A 616 3.14 2.83 -51.37
C PRO A 616 3.57 4.06 -52.19
N ARG A 617 3.42 5.28 -51.64
CA ARG A 617 3.75 6.54 -52.33
C ARG A 617 5.24 6.93 -52.30
N PHE A 618 6.02 6.37 -51.38
CA PHE A 618 7.41 6.83 -51.14
C PHE A 618 8.48 5.81 -51.51
N ASP A 619 8.09 4.62 -52.00
CA ASP A 619 8.98 3.53 -52.44
C ASP A 619 10.14 3.24 -51.46
N LEU A 620 9.88 3.45 -50.16
CA LEU A 620 10.84 3.26 -49.08
C LEU A 620 10.51 1.94 -48.37
N THR A 621 11.41 0.97 -48.47
CA THR A 621 11.35 -0.28 -47.71
C THR A 621 11.85 -0.04 -46.29
N GLU A 622 11.02 -0.35 -45.29
CA GLU A 622 11.34 -0.33 -43.88
C GLU A 622 11.57 -1.76 -43.37
N SER A 623 12.77 -2.03 -42.87
CA SER A 623 13.10 -3.31 -42.25
C SER A 623 12.54 -3.37 -40.83
N ARG A 624 11.47 -4.15 -40.61
CA ARG A 624 10.82 -4.31 -39.31
C ARG A 624 11.24 -5.60 -38.61
N HIS A 625 11.45 -5.51 -37.30
CA HIS A 625 11.76 -6.66 -36.48
C HIS A 625 10.57 -7.63 -36.42
N SER A 626 10.83 -8.92 -36.62
CA SER A 626 9.79 -9.96 -36.56
C SER A 626 9.19 -10.04 -35.16
N PRO A 627 7.85 -10.00 -35.01
CA PRO A 627 7.23 -10.22 -33.71
C PRO A 627 7.48 -11.65 -33.19
N ASN A 628 7.86 -12.59 -34.07
CA ASN A 628 8.16 -13.98 -33.74
C ASN A 628 9.68 -14.27 -33.70
N CYS A 629 10.49 -13.26 -33.36
CA CYS A 629 11.94 -13.41 -33.27
C CYS A 629 12.33 -14.35 -32.11
N GLN A 630 12.93 -15.49 -32.43
CA GLN A 630 13.31 -16.51 -31.44
C GLN A 630 14.35 -16.00 -30.43
N ARG A 631 15.33 -15.19 -30.87
CA ARG A 631 16.31 -14.54 -29.98
C ARG A 631 15.62 -13.71 -28.88
N CYS A 632 14.68 -12.86 -29.29
CA CYS A 632 13.93 -12.00 -28.38
C CYS A 632 12.97 -12.80 -27.50
N ALA A 633 12.40 -13.90 -28.02
CA ALA A 633 11.58 -14.82 -27.24
C ALA A 633 12.37 -15.44 -26.07
N TYR A 634 13.60 -15.93 -26.30
CA TYR A 634 14.46 -16.46 -25.23
C TYR A 634 14.86 -15.40 -24.20
N LYS A 635 15.22 -14.18 -24.63
CA LYS A 635 15.51 -13.08 -23.70
C LYS A 635 14.29 -12.73 -22.85
N THR A 636 13.11 -12.63 -23.46
CA THR A 636 11.84 -12.38 -22.78
C THR A 636 11.51 -13.48 -21.78
N GLU A 637 11.69 -14.75 -22.17
CA GLU A 637 11.50 -15.90 -21.28
C GLU A 637 12.45 -15.80 -20.08
N ALA A 638 13.74 -15.52 -20.30
CA ALA A 638 14.73 -15.40 -19.24
C ALA A 638 14.38 -14.27 -18.26
N GLU A 639 14.01 -13.10 -18.78
CA GLU A 639 13.62 -11.94 -17.98
C GLU A 639 12.29 -12.14 -17.22
N SER A 640 11.43 -13.06 -17.70
CA SER A 640 10.18 -13.41 -17.04
C SER A 640 10.34 -14.35 -15.84
N ILE A 641 11.50 -15.01 -15.69
CA ILE A 641 11.76 -15.94 -14.59
C ILE A 641 11.74 -15.17 -13.27
N LYS A 642 10.89 -15.63 -12.35
CA LYS A 642 10.73 -15.08 -11.00
C LYS A 642 10.87 -16.17 -9.97
N ILE A 643 11.25 -15.79 -8.76
CA ILE A 643 11.30 -16.66 -7.59
C ILE A 643 10.55 -16.02 -6.42
N ASP A 644 9.72 -16.81 -5.76
CA ASP A 644 9.00 -16.38 -4.57
C ASP A 644 9.85 -16.57 -3.33
N ILE A 645 9.78 -15.60 -2.42
CA ILE A 645 10.58 -15.60 -1.20
C ILE A 645 10.12 -16.65 -0.20
N HIS A 646 11.05 -17.12 0.62
CA HIS A 646 10.81 -17.83 1.87
C HIS A 646 11.05 -16.86 3.04
N GLU A 647 10.14 -16.85 4.01
CA GLU A 647 10.26 -16.04 5.22
C GLU A 647 10.33 -16.99 6.40
N TRP A 648 11.33 -16.81 7.28
CA TRP A 648 11.44 -17.59 8.49
C TRP A 648 10.20 -17.34 9.38
N PRO A 649 9.55 -18.39 9.91
CA PRO A 649 8.24 -18.22 10.55
C PRO A 649 8.31 -17.56 11.94
N LEU A 650 9.44 -17.68 12.65
CA LEU A 650 9.59 -17.22 14.04
C LEU A 650 10.53 -16.00 14.15
N PRO A 651 10.37 -15.14 15.17
CA PRO A 651 11.34 -14.07 15.43
C PRO A 651 12.78 -14.57 15.56
N THR A 652 13.75 -13.81 15.05
CA THR A 652 15.19 -14.16 15.15
C THR A 652 15.71 -14.15 16.60
N ASN A 653 15.06 -13.40 17.50
CA ASN A 653 15.40 -13.44 18.92
C ASN A 653 14.83 -14.73 19.55
N PRO A 654 15.67 -15.62 20.12
CA PRO A 654 15.21 -16.88 20.70
C PRO A 654 14.15 -16.71 21.79
N LEU A 655 14.22 -15.66 22.62
CA LEU A 655 13.25 -15.43 23.70
C LEU A 655 11.88 -15.01 23.14
N GLN A 656 11.89 -14.20 22.07
CA GLN A 656 10.66 -13.84 21.36
C GLN A 656 10.06 -15.06 20.66
N ALA A 657 10.89 -15.92 20.05
CA ALA A 657 10.43 -17.17 19.46
C ALA A 657 9.74 -18.08 20.49
N LYS A 658 10.31 -18.23 21.69
CA LYS A 658 9.67 -18.96 22.81
C LYS A 658 8.30 -18.39 23.18
N THR A 659 8.21 -17.06 23.31
CA THR A 659 6.92 -16.40 23.60
C THR A 659 5.91 -16.63 22.48
N THR A 660 6.33 -16.50 21.23
CA THR A 660 5.48 -16.78 20.07
C THR A 660 4.96 -18.21 20.10
N VAL A 661 5.82 -19.20 20.38
CA VAL A 661 5.42 -20.62 20.44
C VAL A 661 4.46 -20.89 21.60
N PHE A 662 4.68 -20.27 22.77
CA PHE A 662 3.73 -20.29 23.88
C PHE A 662 2.36 -19.76 23.46
N GLU A 663 2.30 -18.63 22.75
CA GLU A 663 1.03 -18.05 22.28
C GLU A 663 0.38 -18.80 21.11
N LEU A 664 1.10 -19.72 20.43
CA LEU A 664 0.51 -20.63 19.46
C LEU A 664 -0.27 -21.77 20.12
N ASN A 665 0.09 -22.16 21.34
CA ASN A 665 -0.51 -23.28 22.08
C ASN A 665 -0.67 -22.94 23.56
N VAL A 666 -1.43 -21.88 23.86
CA VAL A 666 -1.61 -21.40 25.22
C VAL A 666 -2.31 -22.47 26.08
N PRO A 667 -1.85 -22.77 27.31
CA PRO A 667 -2.58 -23.65 28.23
C PRO A 667 -3.98 -23.10 28.52
N ARG A 668 -5.01 -23.95 28.44
CA ARG A 668 -6.43 -23.53 28.58
C ARG A 668 -6.72 -22.83 29.91
N SER A 669 -6.23 -23.40 31.00
CA SER A 669 -6.28 -22.84 32.37
C SER A 669 -5.72 -21.42 32.43
N PHE A 670 -4.54 -21.20 31.85
CA PHE A 670 -3.91 -19.89 31.78
C PHE A 670 -4.70 -18.91 30.89
N ALA A 671 -5.18 -19.36 29.73
CA ALA A 671 -5.98 -18.54 28.84
C ALA A 671 -7.27 -18.04 29.52
N SER A 672 -8.01 -18.95 30.18
CA SER A 672 -9.21 -18.60 30.94
C SER A 672 -8.90 -17.65 32.10
N TRP A 673 -7.84 -17.90 32.87
CA TRP A 673 -7.43 -16.99 33.94
C TRP A 673 -7.05 -15.60 33.42
N ARG A 674 -6.28 -15.52 32.32
CA ARG A 674 -5.86 -14.26 31.70
C ARG A 674 -7.05 -13.45 31.21
N ASP A 675 -7.96 -14.09 30.47
CA ASP A 675 -9.12 -13.42 29.91
C ASP A 675 -10.10 -12.98 31.01
N THR A 676 -10.31 -13.81 32.05
CA THR A 676 -11.10 -13.42 33.24
C THR A 676 -10.50 -12.21 33.94
N THR A 677 -9.18 -12.20 34.14
CA THR A 677 -8.49 -11.12 34.84
C THR A 677 -8.57 -9.81 34.07
N ILE A 678 -8.38 -9.85 32.75
CA ILE A 678 -8.48 -8.65 31.91
C ILE A 678 -9.93 -8.16 31.83
N PHE A 679 -10.91 -9.06 31.77
CA PHE A 679 -12.33 -8.70 31.91
C PHE A 679 -12.61 -8.00 33.24
N PHE A 680 -12.07 -8.55 34.34
CA PHE A 680 -12.22 -7.95 35.66
C PHE A 680 -11.60 -6.55 35.73
N LEU A 681 -10.37 -6.38 35.25
CA LEU A 681 -9.67 -5.08 35.25
C LEU A 681 -10.38 -4.03 34.39
N LEU A 682 -10.71 -4.36 33.13
CA LEU A 682 -11.18 -3.36 32.16
C LEU A 682 -12.70 -3.17 32.15
N THR A 683 -13.46 -4.25 32.34
CA THR A 683 -14.92 -4.21 32.25
C THR A 683 -15.55 -3.97 33.61
N VAL A 684 -15.11 -4.70 34.64
CA VAL A 684 -15.70 -4.62 35.98
C VAL A 684 -15.16 -3.42 36.75
N LEU A 685 -13.84 -3.30 36.87
CA LEU A 685 -13.15 -2.21 37.59
C LEU A 685 -12.97 -0.96 36.74
N ARG A 686 -13.36 -0.97 35.46
CA ARG A 686 -13.30 0.20 34.57
C ARG A 686 -11.91 0.85 34.49
N LEU A 687 -10.85 0.05 34.56
CA LEU A 687 -9.50 0.51 34.24
C LEU A 687 -9.37 0.69 32.72
N ALA A 688 -8.33 1.40 32.30
CA ALA A 688 -8.00 1.56 30.89
C ALA A 688 -6.53 1.23 30.60
N TYR A 689 -6.25 0.82 29.36
CA TYR A 689 -4.90 0.74 28.84
C TYR A 689 -4.33 2.16 28.63
N PHE A 690 -3.12 2.40 29.12
CA PHE A 690 -2.41 3.66 28.87
C PHE A 690 -0.95 3.43 28.43
N PRO A 691 -0.51 3.99 27.29
CA PRO A 691 -1.32 4.68 26.30
C PRO A 691 -2.28 3.70 25.59
N LYS A 692 -3.42 4.24 25.14
CA LYS A 692 -4.36 3.49 24.30
C LYS A 692 -3.85 3.51 22.85
N GLU A 693 -3.30 2.39 22.40
CA GLU A 693 -2.68 2.29 21.07
C GLU A 693 -3.47 1.34 20.17
N GLN A 694 -4.10 1.89 19.13
CA GLN A 694 -4.80 1.10 18.11
C GLN A 694 -3.86 0.60 17.01
N PRO A 695 -4.12 -0.58 16.41
CA PRO A 695 -3.27 -1.15 15.40
C PRO A 695 -3.42 -0.46 14.03
N ARG A 696 -2.30 -0.01 13.45
CA ARG A 696 -2.26 0.51 12.05
C ARG A 696 -2.50 -0.56 10.99
N ALA A 697 -2.24 -1.83 11.33
CA ALA A 697 -2.42 -2.99 10.48
C ALA A 697 -2.56 -4.24 11.36
N ARG A 698 -3.20 -5.28 10.82
CA ARG A 698 -3.52 -6.51 11.57
C ARG A 698 -2.88 -7.72 10.89
N HIS A 699 -1.82 -8.24 11.49
CA HIS A 699 -1.19 -9.50 11.10
C HIS A 699 -1.13 -10.43 12.30
N GLN A 700 -2.18 -11.25 12.43
CA GLN A 700 -2.35 -12.18 13.54
C GLN A 700 -1.69 -13.53 13.22
N LEU A 701 -1.26 -14.24 14.27
CA LEU A 701 -0.65 -15.57 14.15
C LEU A 701 -1.56 -16.58 13.46
N GLN A 702 -2.88 -16.53 13.73
CA GLN A 702 -3.85 -17.47 13.14
C GLN A 702 -3.96 -17.34 11.61
N THR A 703 -3.59 -16.18 11.06
CA THR A 703 -3.68 -15.88 9.61
C THR A 703 -2.32 -15.92 8.91
N TYR A 704 -1.23 -15.91 9.67
CA TYR A 704 0.12 -15.90 9.11
C TYR A 704 0.50 -17.29 8.62
N SER A 705 0.63 -17.45 7.30
CA SER A 705 0.86 -18.76 6.65
C SER A 705 2.04 -19.58 7.21
N GLY A 706 3.03 -18.93 7.82
CA GLY A 706 4.18 -19.62 8.42
C GLY A 706 3.88 -20.29 9.77
N LEU A 707 2.86 -19.81 10.48
CA LEU A 707 2.52 -20.26 11.83
C LEU A 707 1.07 -20.74 11.99
N SER A 708 0.16 -20.35 11.09
CA SER A 708 -1.25 -20.77 11.14
C SER A 708 -1.47 -22.29 11.21
N PRO A 709 -0.65 -23.16 10.59
CA PRO A 709 -0.84 -24.61 10.73
C PRO A 709 -0.56 -25.15 12.14
N PHE A 710 0.14 -24.39 12.97
CA PHE A 710 0.57 -24.76 14.32
C PHE A 710 -0.27 -24.10 15.41
N PHE A 711 -1.24 -23.25 15.04
CA PHE A 711 -2.07 -22.53 15.98
C PHE A 711 -3.14 -23.44 16.57
N THR A 712 -3.16 -23.57 17.90
CA THR A 712 -4.16 -24.35 18.63
C THR A 712 -5.16 -23.40 19.30
N PRO A 713 -6.44 -23.42 18.89
CA PRO A 713 -7.46 -22.56 19.49
C PRO A 713 -7.79 -23.05 20.91
N THR A 714 -7.78 -22.14 21.88
CA THR A 714 -8.05 -22.45 23.28
C THR A 714 -9.52 -22.35 23.67
N ASN A 715 -10.34 -21.58 22.92
CA ASN A 715 -11.81 -21.48 22.99
C ASN A 715 -12.34 -20.61 21.81
N ASN A 716 -13.66 -20.49 21.62
CA ASN A 716 -14.26 -19.66 20.53
C ASN A 716 -13.98 -18.15 20.63
N SER A 717 -13.34 -17.64 21.71
CA SER A 717 -13.05 -16.22 21.90
C SER A 717 -11.87 -15.96 22.84
N GLN A 718 -10.66 -16.34 22.43
CA GLN A 718 -9.44 -15.91 23.14
C GLN A 718 -9.28 -14.39 23.02
N ARG A 719 -9.42 -13.65 24.14
CA ARG A 719 -9.43 -12.18 24.15
C ARG A 719 -8.06 -11.60 23.80
N VAL A 720 -7.00 -12.12 24.42
CA VAL A 720 -5.63 -11.64 24.20
C VAL A 720 -4.82 -12.62 23.37
N GLY A 721 -4.14 -12.10 22.35
CA GLY A 721 -3.18 -12.84 21.52
C GLY A 721 -2.08 -11.94 20.98
N LEU A 722 -1.25 -12.45 20.06
CA LEU A 722 -0.18 -11.67 19.44
C LEU A 722 -0.61 -11.06 18.10
N LEU A 723 -0.26 -9.78 17.91
CA LEU A 723 -0.49 -9.02 16.69
C LEU A 723 0.79 -8.33 16.23
N SER A 724 1.06 -8.37 14.92
CA SER A 724 2.06 -7.52 14.28
C SER A 724 1.39 -6.44 13.45
N GLN A 725 1.87 -5.20 13.61
CA GLN A 725 1.57 -4.12 12.68
C GLN A 725 2.43 -4.17 11.41
N ASP A 726 3.55 -4.88 11.46
CA ASP A 726 4.46 -5.02 10.35
C ASP A 726 3.99 -6.16 9.45
N LYS A 727 3.88 -5.86 8.15
CA LYS A 727 3.45 -6.84 7.13
C LYS A 727 4.47 -7.97 7.02
N PRO A 728 4.06 -9.24 7.03
CA PRO A 728 4.96 -10.34 6.67
C PRO A 728 5.49 -10.14 5.25
N HIS A 729 6.71 -10.58 4.98
CA HIS A 729 7.33 -10.40 3.68
C HIS A 729 6.50 -11.00 2.54
N LYS A 730 5.84 -12.15 2.77
CA LYS A 730 4.96 -12.83 1.79
C LYS A 730 3.75 -11.99 1.32
N VAL A 731 3.32 -11.00 2.11
CA VAL A 731 2.16 -10.13 1.79
C VAL A 731 2.61 -8.82 1.13
N THR A 732 3.92 -8.55 1.06
CA THR A 732 4.43 -7.34 0.38
C THR A 732 4.54 -7.52 -1.14
N HIS A 733 4.65 -6.41 -1.86
CA HIS A 733 4.95 -6.43 -3.31
C HIS A 733 6.29 -7.12 -3.64
N ARG A 734 7.16 -7.33 -2.63
CA ARG A 734 8.47 -7.99 -2.72
C ARG A 734 8.40 -9.52 -2.57
N ARG A 735 7.20 -10.10 -2.52
CA ARG A 735 7.02 -11.57 -2.38
C ARG A 735 7.64 -12.38 -3.51
N SER A 736 7.81 -11.76 -4.68
CA SER A 736 8.35 -12.38 -5.88
C SER A 736 9.43 -11.47 -6.47
N LYS A 737 10.64 -12.02 -6.67
CA LYS A 737 11.79 -11.30 -7.22
C LYS A 737 12.10 -11.82 -8.63
N SER A 738 12.51 -10.93 -9.53
CA SER A 738 13.07 -11.35 -10.82
C SER A 738 14.38 -12.08 -10.55
N ILE A 739 14.67 -13.15 -11.29
CA ILE A 739 15.84 -13.99 -11.03
C ILE A 739 17.17 -13.25 -11.25
N ILE A 740 17.15 -12.13 -11.99
CA ILE A 740 18.35 -11.34 -12.26
C ILE A 740 18.92 -10.77 -10.96
N ASP A 741 20.21 -11.01 -10.72
CA ASP A 741 20.98 -10.53 -9.57
C ASP A 741 20.43 -10.91 -8.17
N VAL A 742 19.58 -11.94 -8.08
CA VAL A 742 19.00 -12.38 -6.79
C VAL A 742 19.93 -13.35 -6.07
N THR A 743 20.21 -13.06 -4.81
CA THR A 743 21.02 -13.95 -3.95
C THR A 743 20.17 -14.82 -3.03
N GLU A 744 20.78 -15.80 -2.36
CA GLU A 744 20.07 -16.58 -1.33
C GLU A 744 19.50 -15.69 -0.21
N LYS A 745 20.24 -14.65 0.19
CA LYS A 745 19.81 -13.68 1.21
C LYS A 745 18.60 -12.86 0.76
N ASP A 746 18.40 -12.73 -0.54
CA ASP A 746 17.26 -12.02 -1.11
C ASP A 746 15.98 -12.86 -1.12
N VAL A 747 16.12 -14.18 -1.12
CA VAL A 747 15.01 -15.13 -1.21
C VAL A 747 14.67 -15.68 0.16
N CYS A 748 15.67 -16.01 0.98
CA CYS A 748 15.51 -16.60 2.30
C CYS A 748 15.59 -15.49 3.37
N LEU A 749 14.45 -14.88 3.66
CA LEU A 749 14.33 -13.74 4.56
C LEU A 749 14.09 -14.20 6.00
N GLU A 750 14.53 -13.37 6.94
CA GLU A 750 14.17 -13.51 8.35
C GLU A 750 12.73 -13.06 8.60
N ASN A 751 12.19 -13.39 9.77
CA ASN A 751 10.82 -13.05 10.12
C ASN A 751 10.60 -11.53 10.12
N GLY A 752 9.60 -11.08 9.37
CA GLY A 752 9.28 -9.66 9.23
C GLY A 752 8.21 -9.15 10.20
N LEU A 753 7.72 -9.99 11.12
CA LEU A 753 6.70 -9.60 12.09
C LEU A 753 7.35 -8.97 13.33
N ASN A 754 6.71 -7.93 13.85
CA ASN A 754 7.03 -7.36 15.15
C ASN A 754 5.82 -7.58 16.06
N LEU A 755 5.85 -8.69 16.80
CA LEU A 755 4.71 -9.19 17.58
C LEU A 755 4.62 -8.48 18.93
N CYS A 756 3.40 -8.08 19.30
CA CYS A 756 3.06 -7.53 20.61
C CYS A 756 1.72 -8.11 21.08
N TYR A 757 1.49 -8.12 22.39
CA TYR A 757 0.20 -8.52 22.97
C TYR A 757 -0.92 -7.55 22.58
N PHE A 758 -2.04 -8.11 22.16
CA PHE A 758 -3.16 -7.39 21.60
C PHE A 758 -4.48 -7.93 22.16
N ASP A 759 -5.32 -7.03 22.63
CA ASP A 759 -6.67 -7.31 23.13
C ASP A 759 -7.69 -7.11 22.00
N GLN A 760 -8.31 -8.21 21.58
CA GLN A 760 -9.26 -8.23 20.46
C GLN A 760 -10.59 -7.57 20.79
N GLU A 761 -10.99 -7.53 22.06
CA GLU A 761 -12.27 -6.93 22.47
C GLU A 761 -12.19 -5.41 22.50
N THR A 762 -11.05 -4.85 22.93
CA THR A 762 -10.84 -3.39 23.02
C THR A 762 -10.16 -2.79 21.78
N ASP A 763 -9.74 -3.63 20.83
CA ASP A 763 -8.99 -3.28 19.60
C ASP A 763 -7.74 -2.44 19.88
N CYS A 764 -7.00 -2.78 20.94
CA CYS A 764 -5.81 -2.06 21.40
C CYS A 764 -4.67 -3.00 21.78
N PHE A 765 -3.42 -2.51 21.70
CA PHE A 765 -2.29 -3.22 22.32
C PHE A 765 -2.41 -3.23 23.84
N VAL A 766 -2.03 -4.36 24.44
CA VAL A 766 -2.01 -4.50 25.89
C VAL A 766 -0.85 -3.66 26.44
N THR A 767 -1.19 -2.65 27.22
CA THR A 767 -0.23 -1.77 27.92
C THR A 767 -0.55 -1.76 29.42
N ARG A 768 0.08 -0.88 30.20
CA ARG A 768 -0.21 -0.76 31.64
C ARG A 768 -1.69 -0.39 31.86
N PHE A 769 -2.26 -0.94 32.92
CA PHE A 769 -3.58 -0.58 33.40
C PHE A 769 -3.49 0.69 34.25
N GLU A 770 -4.36 1.66 34.00
CA GLU A 770 -4.50 2.87 34.82
C GLU A 770 -5.96 3.08 35.24
N THR A 771 -6.14 3.61 36.45
CA THR A 771 -7.42 4.09 36.96
C THR A 771 -7.88 5.31 36.19
N THR A 772 -9.17 5.40 35.91
CA THR A 772 -9.81 6.50 35.16
C THR A 772 -10.83 7.24 36.02
N ASP A 773 -11.33 8.38 35.55
CA ASP A 773 -12.43 9.09 36.21
C ASP A 773 -13.72 8.24 36.24
N GLU A 774 -13.91 7.34 35.27
CA GLU A 774 -15.03 6.38 35.27
C GLU A 774 -14.93 5.44 36.47
N THR A 775 -13.71 5.04 36.83
CA THR A 775 -13.37 4.20 37.99
C THR A 775 -13.77 4.85 39.32
N ALA A 776 -13.80 6.18 39.40
CA ALA A 776 -14.23 6.92 40.59
C ALA A 776 -15.75 7.19 40.63
N SER A 777 -16.44 7.01 39.50
CA SER A 777 -17.88 7.27 39.33
C SER A 777 -18.76 6.01 39.36
N SER A 778 -18.14 4.84 39.18
CA SER A 778 -18.72 3.51 39.39
C SER A 778 -18.64 3.10 40.85
#